data_AF-A0A2E6NS61-F1
#
_entry.id   AF-A0A2E6NS61-F1
#
_cell.length_a   1.000
_cell.length_b   1.000
_cell.length_c   1.000
_cell.angle_alpha   90.00
_cell.angle_beta   90.00
_cell.angle_gamma   90.00
#
_symmetry.space_group_name_H-M   'P 1'
#
loop_
_entity.id
_entity.type
_entity.pdbx_description
1 polymer ?
#
loop_
_entity_poly.entity_id
_entity_poly.type
_entity_poly.pdbx_seq_one_letter_code
_entity_poly.pdbx_strand_id
1 'polypeptide(L)'
;MNKRAAACGFFVLLIPGVFAADDAGVFEARADLPPLLEFRAGGAVRTREDWARRKEEVSALLQRHFIGTFPEKIPALVSAKILDERRAADGSLRRRVRLTFDTPAKASFEIRVWVPKGEGPFPILLTQPRYYQLRWAELALERGYIACLYPGVDSHHREKDFPRYDSVWQDFRREYPKATWSEISTKAWLASRTLDYLLAPASGYRFEPGKVAIIGFSRYGKQSLIAAAFDERITSVVARSPGSPGSCPYRFTSRNTCAEAPQDFPSEWFRPSLRGYTGREHELPIDAHGWYALIAPRRCMIHTAHNDGSEPTFAVERAYLEGRSVYSFLGEPGNLRILYRTGQHGPVTEEQRRRNMDWFDLSFERGGAKQEDFPEELIHHFDWKAWKKNASPRDLHHPFTSPEAVDDADRRARIRWLLGEPPARLAGAARRDFITPEESAMMTHDRWRAGGTSRTPVRFGAGVRGNLYFKTGNDKPAPAVIWLHPYSYHSGYNEGYGVQGTTVYHRLAAAGYVVLAYDQCGFGLRLLEGRDFYSQAPRWSRLGRMVVDVSAAADFLIEGKGDSQGVLPKVDTARVYVLGFSVGGMVGLYAAALDERLSGVASFGGFTPMRSDTSISTGGLRRLWQWHALAPRLGLFDGAEEKIPFDYHDVLALIAPRPCLVYAARRDRELDPRAVGECIERAKKAWSARGVPQGLEYHSPDDVGRFQQAQQELFLRWLRARE
;
A
#
# COMPACT_ATOMS: atom_id res chain seq x y z
N MET A 1 37.52 -65.85 37.01
CA MET A 1 38.34 -64.76 36.42
C MET A 1 37.47 -63.88 35.55
N ASN A 2 37.31 -62.61 35.96
CA ASN A 2 36.96 -61.39 35.24
C ASN A 2 36.29 -61.45 33.85
N LYS A 3 35.10 -60.83 33.75
CA LYS A 3 34.84 -59.66 32.89
C LYS A 3 33.71 -58.83 33.52
N ARG A 4 34.07 -57.64 34.01
CA ARG A 4 33.17 -56.64 34.59
C ARG A 4 32.60 -55.74 33.50
N ALA A 5 31.32 -55.40 33.68
CA ALA A 5 30.60 -54.35 32.99
C ALA A 5 31.16 -52.96 33.31
N ALA A 6 31.05 -52.02 32.36
CA ALA A 6 31.17 -50.59 32.59
C ALA A 6 30.05 -49.88 31.81
N ALA A 7 29.28 -49.08 32.55
CA ALA A 7 28.20 -48.25 32.06
C ALA A 7 28.74 -46.99 31.38
N CYS A 8 28.13 -46.61 30.25
CA CYS A 8 28.26 -45.28 29.67
C CYS A 8 26.92 -44.56 29.77
N GLY A 9 26.83 -43.61 30.72
CA GLY A 9 25.73 -42.65 30.79
C GLY A 9 25.95 -41.55 29.75
N PHE A 10 24.93 -41.28 28.93
CA PHE A 10 24.88 -40.10 28.09
C PHE A 10 24.37 -38.91 28.90
N PHE A 11 25.22 -37.89 29.01
CA PHE A 11 24.89 -36.59 29.59
C PHE A 11 23.84 -35.88 28.73
N VAL A 12 22.69 -35.58 29.33
CA VAL A 12 21.72 -34.60 28.81
C VAL A 12 22.26 -33.21 29.16
N LEU A 13 22.76 -32.49 28.16
CA LEU A 13 23.09 -31.08 28.27
C LEU A 13 21.78 -30.26 28.27
N LEU A 14 21.28 -29.98 29.47
CA LEU A 14 20.32 -28.92 29.75
C LEU A 14 20.99 -27.57 29.43
N ILE A 15 20.57 -26.92 28.34
CA ILE A 15 20.88 -25.51 28.13
C ILE A 15 19.83 -24.71 28.93
N PRO A 16 20.23 -23.92 29.95
CA PRO A 16 19.31 -23.09 30.69
C PRO A 16 18.79 -21.95 29.80
N GLY A 17 17.49 -21.66 29.93
CA GLY A 17 16.86 -20.52 29.29
C GLY A 17 17.57 -19.22 29.69
N VAL A 18 18.10 -18.53 28.69
CA VAL A 18 18.48 -17.13 28.80
C VAL A 18 17.27 -16.31 28.37
N PHE A 19 16.37 -16.04 29.31
CA PHE A 19 15.61 -14.79 29.27
C PHE A 19 16.56 -13.70 29.76
N ALA A 20 17.33 -13.11 28.84
CA ALA A 20 18.02 -11.86 29.08
C ALA A 20 17.19 -10.71 28.50
N ALA A 21 16.98 -9.71 29.34
CA ALA A 21 16.42 -8.41 28.99
C ALA A 21 17.37 -7.64 28.04
N ASP A 22 16.76 -6.74 27.26
CA ASP A 22 17.38 -5.64 26.52
C ASP A 22 18.62 -5.94 25.67
N ASP A 23 18.40 -6.50 24.48
CA ASP A 23 19.20 -6.14 23.31
C ASP A 23 18.51 -4.99 22.56
N ALA A 24 18.55 -3.83 23.21
CA ALA A 24 18.25 -2.52 22.64
C ALA A 24 19.41 -2.06 21.74
N GLY A 25 19.84 -2.91 20.81
CA GLY A 25 20.47 -2.41 19.60
C GLY A 25 19.48 -1.46 18.95
N VAL A 26 19.81 -0.17 18.93
CA VAL A 26 18.96 0.87 18.34
C VAL A 26 18.73 0.48 16.89
N PHE A 27 17.54 0.00 16.57
CA PHE A 27 17.13 -0.14 15.17
C PHE A 27 17.07 1.28 14.63
N GLU A 28 18.03 1.64 13.77
CA GLU A 28 18.03 2.92 13.10
C GLU A 28 16.80 2.97 12.19
N ALA A 29 16.00 4.03 12.33
CA ALA A 29 14.80 4.18 11.53
C ALA A 29 15.16 4.22 10.04
N ARG A 30 14.38 3.54 9.21
CA ARG A 30 14.62 3.45 7.76
C ARG A 30 13.36 3.86 7.02
N ALA A 31 13.52 4.82 6.10
CA ALA A 31 12.46 5.24 5.20
C ALA A 31 12.00 4.10 4.27
N ASP A 32 12.96 3.28 3.80
CA ASP A 32 12.66 2.07 3.03
C ASP A 32 12.35 0.86 3.93
N LEU A 33 11.90 -0.23 3.32
CA LEU A 33 11.71 -1.51 4.01
C LEU A 33 13.03 -2.03 4.58
N PRO A 34 13.04 -2.58 5.82
CA PRO A 34 14.17 -3.31 6.34
C PRO A 34 14.48 -4.51 5.42
N PRO A 35 15.71 -4.67 4.89
CA PRO A 35 16.02 -5.76 3.99
C PRO A 35 15.79 -7.13 4.63
N LEU A 36 15.25 -8.07 3.86
CA LEU A 36 15.01 -9.43 4.38
C LEU A 36 16.30 -10.26 4.46
N LEU A 37 17.30 -9.93 3.64
CA LEU A 37 18.62 -10.59 3.60
C LEU A 37 19.70 -9.80 4.39
N GLU A 38 19.29 -9.09 5.44
CA GLU A 38 20.16 -8.40 6.40
C GLU A 38 19.64 -8.66 7.81
N PHE A 39 20.52 -8.96 8.77
CA PHE A 39 20.15 -9.09 10.19
C PHE A 39 19.84 -7.72 10.80
N ARG A 40 19.00 -7.65 11.85
CA ARG A 40 18.68 -6.37 12.50
C ARG A 40 19.91 -5.70 13.12
N ALA A 41 20.81 -6.49 13.67
CA ALA A 41 22.07 -6.01 14.23
C ALA A 41 23.11 -5.61 13.16
N GLY A 42 22.75 -5.66 11.88
CA GLY A 42 23.65 -5.51 10.74
C GLY A 42 24.26 -6.84 10.29
N GLY A 43 24.82 -6.85 9.07
CA GLY A 43 25.40 -8.04 8.46
C GLY A 43 24.45 -8.71 7.45
N ALA A 44 25.02 -9.16 6.33
CA ALA A 44 24.28 -9.75 5.24
C ALA A 44 24.00 -11.24 5.47
N VAL A 45 22.82 -11.70 5.05
CA VAL A 45 22.49 -13.13 4.94
C VAL A 45 23.12 -13.67 3.66
N ARG A 46 24.07 -14.59 3.79
CA ARG A 46 24.81 -15.14 2.63
C ARG A 46 24.67 -16.64 2.46
N THR A 47 24.37 -17.38 3.52
CA THR A 47 24.22 -18.84 3.47
C THR A 47 22.83 -19.31 3.90
N ARG A 48 22.53 -20.61 3.70
CA ARG A 48 21.25 -21.20 4.14
C ARG A 48 21.14 -21.23 5.67
N GLU A 49 22.26 -21.38 6.38
CA GLU A 49 22.33 -21.31 7.84
C GLU A 49 22.07 -19.88 8.34
N ASP A 50 22.63 -18.86 7.66
CA ASP A 50 22.29 -17.47 7.95
C ASP A 50 20.80 -17.22 7.77
N TRP A 51 20.25 -17.74 6.68
CA TRP A 51 18.83 -17.61 6.38
C TRP A 51 17.95 -18.27 7.43
N ALA A 52 18.29 -19.46 7.92
CA ALA A 52 17.55 -20.11 9.00
C ALA A 52 17.47 -19.21 10.25
N ARG A 53 18.60 -18.62 10.66
CA ARG A 53 18.64 -17.66 11.79
C ARG A 53 17.85 -16.38 11.49
N ARG A 54 17.95 -15.84 10.29
CA ARG A 54 17.19 -14.65 9.88
C ARG A 54 15.69 -14.92 9.85
N LYS A 55 15.26 -16.10 9.39
CA LYS A 55 13.85 -16.51 9.37
C LYS A 55 13.27 -16.56 10.79
N GLU A 56 14.03 -17.07 11.76
CA GLU A 56 13.67 -17.03 13.18
C GLU A 56 13.55 -15.59 13.72
N GLU A 57 14.52 -14.73 13.38
CA GLU A 57 14.48 -13.31 13.76
C GLU A 57 13.26 -12.59 13.17
N VAL A 58 12.96 -12.78 11.89
CA VAL A 58 11.76 -12.23 11.22
C VAL A 58 10.48 -12.72 11.90
N SER A 59 10.40 -14.01 12.23
CA SER A 59 9.28 -14.59 12.97
C SER A 59 9.09 -13.93 14.34
N ALA A 60 10.17 -13.74 15.10
CA ALA A 60 10.13 -13.06 16.39
C ALA A 60 9.66 -11.60 16.27
N LEU A 61 10.14 -10.87 15.25
CA LEU A 61 9.75 -9.48 15.02
C LEU A 61 8.26 -9.37 14.63
N LEU A 62 7.75 -10.25 13.76
CA LEU A 62 6.34 -10.25 13.38
C LEU A 62 5.42 -10.60 14.56
N GLN A 63 5.80 -11.57 15.39
CA GLN A 63 5.08 -11.88 16.63
C GLN A 63 5.12 -10.71 17.61
N ARG A 64 6.28 -10.08 17.81
CA ARG A 64 6.44 -8.95 18.76
C ARG A 64 5.64 -7.73 18.35
N HIS A 65 5.62 -7.37 17.07
CA HIS A 65 5.07 -6.09 16.61
C HIS A 65 3.66 -6.20 16.00
N PHE A 66 3.30 -7.33 15.40
CA PHE A 66 2.04 -7.47 14.66
C PHE A 66 1.05 -8.42 15.34
N ILE A 67 1.42 -9.69 15.51
CA ILE A 67 0.41 -10.74 15.72
C ILE A 67 0.41 -11.39 17.10
N GLY A 68 1.39 -11.09 17.97
CA GLY A 68 1.58 -11.75 19.25
C GLY A 68 2.17 -13.16 19.13
N THR A 69 2.50 -13.74 20.28
CA THR A 69 3.09 -15.08 20.40
C THR A 69 2.01 -16.16 20.43
N PHE A 70 2.25 -17.25 19.69
CA PHE A 70 1.44 -18.47 19.75
C PHE A 70 1.68 -19.25 21.05
N PRO A 71 0.81 -20.20 21.41
CA PRO A 71 1.07 -21.12 22.52
C PRO A 71 2.34 -21.93 22.33
N GLU A 72 3.17 -22.05 23.38
CA GLU A 72 4.40 -22.87 23.36
C GLU A 72 4.10 -24.37 23.18
N LYS A 73 2.98 -24.83 23.74
CA LYS A 73 2.54 -26.23 23.62
C LYS A 73 1.28 -26.29 22.77
N ILE A 74 1.38 -26.99 21.65
CA ILE A 74 0.25 -27.31 20.77
C ILE A 74 -0.53 -28.46 21.43
N PRO A 75 -1.86 -28.34 21.62
CA PRO A 75 -2.64 -29.39 22.24
C PRO A 75 -2.83 -30.56 21.27
N ALA A 76 -2.81 -31.79 21.79
CA ALA A 76 -3.15 -32.96 20.99
C ALA A 76 -4.64 -32.93 20.60
N LEU A 77 -4.96 -33.44 19.41
CA LEU A 77 -6.35 -33.71 19.02
C LEU A 77 -6.84 -34.95 19.79
N VAL A 78 -7.83 -34.77 20.67
CA VAL A 78 -8.38 -35.84 21.52
C VAL A 78 -9.52 -36.57 20.82
N SER A 79 -10.38 -35.84 20.11
CA SER A 79 -11.50 -36.46 19.40
C SER A 79 -11.89 -35.66 18.17
N ALA A 80 -12.27 -36.37 17.10
CA ALA A 80 -12.93 -35.80 15.93
C ALA A 80 -14.28 -36.49 15.72
N LYS A 81 -15.37 -35.83 16.13
CA LYS A 81 -16.74 -36.37 16.05
C LYS A 81 -17.45 -35.85 14.80
N ILE A 82 -17.85 -36.75 13.90
CA ILE A 82 -18.74 -36.41 12.78
C ILE A 82 -20.14 -36.13 13.37
N LEU A 83 -20.62 -34.90 13.20
CA LEU A 83 -21.92 -34.44 13.69
C LEU A 83 -23.02 -34.47 12.62
N ASP A 84 -22.62 -34.38 11.36
CA ASP A 84 -23.50 -34.47 10.19
C ASP A 84 -22.66 -35.01 9.02
N GLU A 85 -23.25 -35.90 8.24
CA GLU A 85 -22.68 -36.41 7.01
C GLU A 85 -23.79 -36.56 5.98
N ARG A 86 -23.57 -36.02 4.79
CA ARG A 86 -24.50 -36.18 3.66
C ARG A 86 -23.77 -36.23 2.34
N ARG A 87 -24.36 -36.92 1.38
CA ARG A 87 -23.98 -36.82 -0.03
C ARG A 87 -24.80 -35.69 -0.66
N ALA A 88 -24.13 -34.71 -1.25
CA ALA A 88 -24.78 -33.61 -1.96
C ALA A 88 -25.21 -34.05 -3.37
N ALA A 89 -26.04 -33.23 -4.03
CA ALA A 89 -26.58 -33.53 -5.37
C ALA A 89 -25.48 -33.65 -6.45
N ASP A 90 -24.35 -32.97 -6.27
CA ASP A 90 -23.14 -33.09 -7.09
C ASP A 90 -22.36 -34.40 -6.86
N GLY A 91 -22.84 -35.26 -5.96
CA GLY A 91 -22.22 -36.53 -5.57
C GLY A 91 -21.09 -36.40 -4.54
N SER A 92 -20.73 -35.17 -4.13
CA SER A 92 -19.68 -34.91 -3.15
C SER A 92 -20.14 -35.30 -1.74
N LEU A 93 -19.20 -35.65 -0.88
CA LEU A 93 -19.47 -35.88 0.55
C LEU A 93 -19.33 -34.55 1.31
N ARG A 94 -20.27 -34.24 2.20
CA ARG A 94 -20.25 -33.05 3.05
C ARG A 94 -20.31 -33.50 4.50
N ARG A 95 -19.28 -33.18 5.28
CA ARG A 95 -19.17 -33.52 6.70
C ARG A 95 -19.09 -32.27 7.56
N ARG A 96 -19.79 -32.31 8.70
CA ARG A 96 -19.57 -31.42 9.83
C ARG A 96 -18.84 -32.19 10.90
N VAL A 97 -17.65 -31.73 11.28
CA VAL A 97 -16.80 -32.42 12.25
C VAL A 97 -16.51 -31.49 13.42
N ARG A 98 -16.69 -31.97 14.64
CA ARG A 98 -16.23 -31.29 15.86
C ARG A 98 -14.89 -31.85 16.28
N LEU A 99 -13.89 -30.97 16.34
CA LEU A 99 -12.54 -31.27 16.81
C LEU A 99 -12.43 -30.82 18.26
N THR A 100 -12.01 -31.71 19.15
CA THR A 100 -11.78 -31.44 20.58
C THR A 100 -10.32 -31.64 20.91
N PHE A 101 -9.72 -30.67 21.58
CA PHE A 101 -8.29 -30.63 21.85
C PHE A 101 -7.99 -30.87 23.33
N ASP A 102 -6.77 -31.31 23.60
CA ASP A 102 -6.28 -31.56 24.95
C ASP A 102 -5.88 -30.25 25.64
N THR A 103 -6.88 -29.41 25.90
CA THR A 103 -6.76 -28.19 26.70
C THR A 103 -7.43 -28.38 28.06
N PRO A 104 -7.13 -27.54 29.07
CA PRO A 104 -7.76 -27.62 30.39
C PRO A 104 -9.29 -27.74 30.36
N ALA A 105 -9.99 -26.94 29.55
CA ALA A 105 -11.45 -27.03 29.40
C ALA A 105 -11.92 -27.82 28.16
N LYS A 106 -11.02 -28.62 27.54
CA LYS A 106 -11.31 -29.41 26.32
C LYS A 106 -11.96 -28.57 25.22
N ALA A 107 -11.38 -27.41 24.95
CA ALA A 107 -11.78 -26.51 23.90
C ALA A 107 -11.96 -27.25 22.58
N SER A 108 -13.04 -26.92 21.89
CA SER A 108 -13.43 -27.56 20.65
C SER A 108 -13.96 -26.55 19.66
N PHE A 109 -13.85 -26.89 18.38
CA PHE A 109 -14.47 -26.12 17.31
C PHE A 109 -14.99 -27.05 16.21
N GLU A 110 -15.89 -26.52 15.39
CA GLU A 110 -16.40 -27.23 14.23
C GLU A 110 -15.68 -26.81 12.96
N ILE A 111 -15.53 -27.77 12.05
CA ILE A 111 -15.12 -27.57 10.67
C ILE A 111 -16.19 -28.13 9.73
N ARG A 112 -16.21 -27.67 8.48
CA ARG A 112 -16.92 -28.37 7.39
C ARG A 112 -15.88 -28.91 6.43
N VAL A 113 -15.94 -30.21 6.16
CA VAL A 113 -15.08 -30.87 5.18
C VAL A 113 -15.95 -31.29 4.02
N TRP A 114 -15.60 -30.83 2.84
CA TRP A 114 -16.23 -31.20 1.59
C TRP A 114 -15.25 -32.05 0.81
N VAL A 115 -15.66 -33.25 0.43
CA VAL A 115 -14.82 -34.21 -0.30
C VAL A 115 -15.44 -34.41 -1.69
N PRO A 116 -14.65 -34.26 -2.76
CA PRO A 116 -15.15 -34.41 -4.12
C PRO A 116 -15.55 -35.87 -4.40
N LYS A 117 -16.31 -36.09 -5.48
CA LYS A 117 -16.64 -37.45 -5.92
C LYS A 117 -15.37 -38.19 -6.36
N GLY A 118 -15.26 -39.46 -5.98
CA GLY A 118 -14.16 -40.35 -6.34
C GLY A 118 -13.36 -40.83 -5.13
N GLU A 119 -12.40 -41.71 -5.39
CA GLU A 119 -11.63 -42.40 -4.33
C GLU A 119 -10.37 -41.64 -3.87
N GLY A 120 -10.05 -40.50 -4.50
CA GLY A 120 -8.82 -39.75 -4.24
C GLY A 120 -7.54 -40.52 -4.66
N PRO A 121 -6.36 -40.10 -4.16
CA PRO A 121 -6.15 -39.00 -3.21
C PRO A 121 -6.47 -37.63 -3.83
N PHE A 122 -6.74 -36.64 -2.98
CA PHE A 122 -7.06 -35.27 -3.39
C PHE A 122 -6.15 -34.23 -2.71
N PRO A 123 -5.77 -33.13 -3.38
CA PRO A 123 -5.20 -31.97 -2.69
C PRO A 123 -6.23 -31.35 -1.72
N ILE A 124 -5.75 -30.57 -0.76
CA ILE A 124 -6.60 -29.88 0.23
C ILE A 124 -6.60 -28.38 -0.06
N LEU A 125 -7.78 -27.74 -0.02
CA LEU A 125 -7.94 -26.29 0.03
C LEU A 125 -8.59 -25.87 1.35
N LEU A 126 -7.92 -25.00 2.11
CA LEU A 126 -8.48 -24.33 3.28
C LEU A 126 -9.02 -22.95 2.89
N THR A 127 -10.21 -22.60 3.40
CA THR A 127 -10.72 -21.22 3.33
C THR A 127 -11.71 -20.93 4.47
N GLN A 128 -11.99 -19.67 4.74
CA GLN A 128 -12.93 -19.24 5.77
C GLN A 128 -14.34 -19.13 5.15
N PRO A 129 -15.42 -19.52 5.83
CA PRO A 129 -16.74 -19.65 5.23
C PRO A 129 -17.55 -18.35 5.15
N ARG A 130 -16.96 -17.28 4.61
CA ARG A 130 -17.75 -16.11 4.22
C ARG A 130 -18.47 -16.42 2.90
N TYR A 131 -19.72 -15.97 2.71
CA TYR A 131 -20.54 -16.33 1.53
C TYR A 131 -19.81 -16.20 0.18
N TYR A 132 -19.01 -15.14 -0.03
CA TYR A 132 -18.26 -14.95 -1.28
C TYR A 132 -17.03 -15.86 -1.41
N GLN A 133 -16.53 -16.42 -0.30
CA GLN A 133 -15.42 -17.37 -0.29
C GLN A 133 -15.86 -18.81 -0.48
N LEU A 134 -17.12 -19.14 -0.16
CA LEU A 134 -17.69 -20.47 -0.42
C LEU A 134 -17.57 -20.87 -1.89
N ARG A 135 -17.59 -19.89 -2.81
CA ARG A 135 -17.38 -20.09 -4.24
C ARG A 135 -16.00 -20.68 -4.58
N TRP A 136 -14.95 -20.37 -3.82
CA TRP A 136 -13.65 -21.05 -3.99
C TRP A 136 -13.72 -22.49 -3.53
N ALA A 137 -14.41 -22.77 -2.42
CA ALA A 137 -14.57 -24.14 -1.93
C ALA A 137 -15.43 -25.00 -2.87
N GLU A 138 -16.46 -24.42 -3.50
CA GLU A 138 -17.24 -25.05 -4.57
C GLU A 138 -16.37 -25.38 -5.78
N LEU A 139 -15.65 -24.38 -6.31
CA LEU A 139 -14.76 -24.58 -7.47
C LEU A 139 -13.62 -25.57 -7.18
N ALA A 140 -13.12 -25.59 -5.95
CA ALA A 140 -12.10 -26.55 -5.52
C ALA A 140 -12.64 -27.99 -5.59
N LEU A 141 -13.88 -28.23 -5.15
CA LEU A 141 -14.51 -29.55 -5.28
C LEU A 141 -14.68 -29.98 -6.73
N GLU A 142 -15.12 -29.06 -7.58
CA GLU A 142 -15.24 -29.31 -9.02
C GLU A 142 -13.89 -29.72 -9.64
N ARG A 143 -12.79 -29.17 -9.13
CA ARG A 143 -11.41 -29.50 -9.55
C ARG A 143 -10.78 -30.69 -8.81
N GLY A 144 -11.55 -31.37 -7.97
CA GLY A 144 -11.09 -32.56 -7.25
C GLY A 144 -10.21 -32.25 -6.03
N TYR A 145 -10.47 -31.15 -5.32
CA TYR A 145 -9.85 -30.83 -4.03
C TYR A 145 -10.79 -31.17 -2.88
N ILE A 146 -10.24 -31.67 -1.77
CA ILE A 146 -10.93 -31.60 -0.48
C ILE A 146 -10.97 -30.13 -0.05
N ALA A 147 -12.16 -29.54 0.06
CA ALA A 147 -12.32 -28.19 0.56
C ALA A 147 -12.69 -28.21 2.05
N CYS A 148 -11.93 -27.51 2.88
CA CYS A 148 -12.20 -27.40 4.31
C CYS A 148 -12.48 -25.95 4.72
N LEU A 149 -13.66 -25.77 5.33
CA LEU A 149 -14.13 -24.52 5.90
C LEU A 149 -13.87 -24.52 7.41
N TYR A 150 -12.85 -23.77 7.81
CA TYR A 150 -12.41 -23.67 9.21
C TYR A 150 -12.97 -22.39 9.88
N PRO A 151 -12.97 -22.29 11.23
CA PRO A 151 -13.50 -21.13 11.97
C PRO A 151 -12.61 -19.89 11.91
N GLY A 152 -12.45 -19.34 10.70
CA GLY A 152 -11.71 -18.11 10.42
C GLY A 152 -12.59 -16.89 10.12
N VAL A 153 -13.92 -16.98 10.27
CA VAL A 153 -14.81 -15.82 10.07
C VAL A 153 -14.41 -14.75 11.08
N ASP A 154 -14.19 -13.52 10.63
CA ASP A 154 -13.81 -12.39 11.48
C ASP A 154 -14.91 -11.98 12.48
N SER A 155 -14.54 -11.42 13.64
CA SER A 155 -15.44 -11.00 14.73
C SER A 155 -16.45 -9.93 14.32
N HIS A 156 -16.25 -9.23 13.20
CA HIS A 156 -17.20 -8.25 12.65
C HIS A 156 -18.20 -8.87 11.66
N HIS A 157 -18.08 -10.16 11.36
CA HIS A 157 -19.00 -10.88 10.49
C HIS A 157 -19.69 -12.03 11.23
N ARG A 158 -20.87 -12.41 10.73
CA ARG A 158 -21.62 -13.58 11.19
C ARG A 158 -22.10 -14.35 9.97
N GLU A 159 -22.05 -15.68 10.07
CA GLU A 159 -22.45 -16.60 9.02
C GLU A 159 -23.43 -17.61 9.60
N LYS A 160 -24.69 -17.50 9.18
CA LYS A 160 -25.81 -18.24 9.80
C LYS A 160 -25.59 -19.75 9.82
N ASP A 161 -25.02 -20.30 8.75
CA ASP A 161 -24.79 -21.74 8.58
C ASP A 161 -23.50 -22.24 9.26
N PHE A 162 -22.72 -21.31 9.82
CA PHE A 162 -21.44 -21.52 10.47
C PHE A 162 -21.43 -20.89 11.87
N PRO A 163 -22.31 -21.35 12.78
CA PRO A 163 -22.43 -20.78 14.11
C PRO A 163 -21.09 -20.89 14.86
N ARG A 164 -20.76 -19.84 15.62
CA ARG A 164 -19.54 -19.70 16.42
C ARG A 164 -18.22 -19.58 15.65
N TYR A 165 -18.21 -19.66 14.32
CA TYR A 165 -16.95 -19.51 13.55
C TYR A 165 -16.31 -18.14 13.72
N ASP A 166 -17.10 -17.14 14.10
CA ASP A 166 -16.68 -15.77 14.41
C ASP A 166 -16.03 -15.59 15.79
N SER A 167 -16.35 -16.47 16.74
CA SER A 167 -16.11 -16.26 18.18
C SER A 167 -15.36 -17.37 18.90
N VAL A 168 -15.28 -18.58 18.33
CA VAL A 168 -14.62 -19.74 18.99
C VAL A 168 -13.13 -19.52 19.29
N TRP A 169 -12.47 -18.62 18.57
CA TRP A 169 -11.09 -18.20 18.86
C TRP A 169 -10.92 -17.68 20.31
N GLN A 170 -11.96 -17.09 20.90
CA GLN A 170 -11.92 -16.59 22.28
C GLN A 170 -11.80 -17.73 23.28
N ASP A 171 -12.43 -18.88 23.01
CA ASP A 171 -12.33 -20.07 23.86
C ASP A 171 -10.87 -20.53 23.92
N PHE A 172 -10.21 -20.62 22.78
CA PHE A 172 -8.79 -20.99 22.70
C PHE A 172 -7.88 -19.96 23.36
N ARG A 173 -8.13 -18.65 23.20
CA ARG A 173 -7.32 -17.64 23.92
C ARG A 173 -7.43 -17.79 25.44
N ARG A 174 -8.61 -18.14 25.98
CA ARG A 174 -8.78 -18.36 27.43
C ARG A 174 -8.00 -19.57 27.95
N GLU A 175 -7.80 -20.58 27.12
CA GLU A 175 -6.99 -21.77 27.46
C GLU A 175 -5.48 -21.49 27.48
N TYR A 176 -5.05 -20.43 26.80
CA TYR A 176 -3.63 -20.06 26.67
C TYR A 176 -3.36 -18.63 27.16
N PRO A 177 -3.51 -18.33 28.46
CA PRO A 177 -3.37 -16.99 28.99
C PRO A 177 -1.96 -16.40 28.85
N LYS A 178 -0.93 -17.23 28.62
CA LYS A 178 0.45 -16.79 28.35
C LYS A 178 0.69 -16.41 26.88
N ALA A 179 -0.13 -16.90 25.96
CA ALA A 179 -0.01 -16.55 24.54
C ALA A 179 -0.54 -15.13 24.32
N THR A 180 0.22 -14.30 23.61
CA THR A 180 -0.13 -12.89 23.37
C THR A 180 -0.74 -12.64 22.00
N TRP A 181 -1.01 -13.72 21.26
CA TRP A 181 -1.65 -13.72 19.95
C TRP A 181 -2.94 -12.88 19.85
N SER A 182 -3.12 -12.30 18.67
CA SER A 182 -4.29 -11.53 18.27
C SER A 182 -5.42 -12.44 17.75
N GLU A 183 -6.59 -11.86 17.44
CA GLU A 183 -7.70 -12.57 16.82
C GLU A 183 -7.29 -13.23 15.50
N ILE A 184 -6.66 -12.47 14.59
CA ILE A 184 -6.28 -12.95 13.25
C ILE A 184 -5.28 -14.11 13.35
N SER A 185 -4.28 -14.03 14.22
CA SER A 185 -3.32 -15.13 14.40
C SER A 185 -3.93 -16.32 15.12
N THR A 186 -4.83 -16.12 16.09
CA THR A 186 -5.59 -17.24 16.68
C THR A 186 -6.39 -17.97 15.61
N LYS A 187 -7.07 -17.25 14.72
CA LYS A 187 -7.84 -17.84 13.61
C LYS A 187 -6.95 -18.54 12.59
N ALA A 188 -5.80 -17.98 12.25
CA ALA A 188 -4.79 -18.64 11.43
C ALA A 188 -4.32 -19.96 12.07
N TRP A 189 -4.09 -19.97 13.39
CA TRP A 189 -3.72 -21.17 14.13
C TRP A 189 -4.83 -22.22 14.19
N LEU A 190 -6.12 -21.83 14.18
CA LEU A 190 -7.23 -22.79 14.04
C LEU A 190 -7.23 -23.49 12.67
N ALA A 191 -6.73 -22.83 11.61
CA ALA A 191 -6.50 -23.48 10.32
C ALA A 191 -5.45 -24.60 10.47
N SER A 192 -4.35 -24.34 11.17
CA SER A 192 -3.34 -25.36 11.50
C SER A 192 -3.89 -26.53 12.32
N ARG A 193 -4.74 -26.24 13.32
CA ARG A 193 -5.41 -27.28 14.12
C ARG A 193 -6.37 -28.14 13.30
N THR A 194 -6.93 -27.58 12.23
CA THR A 194 -7.74 -28.33 11.26
C THR A 194 -6.89 -29.31 10.47
N LEU A 195 -5.66 -28.94 10.10
CA LEU A 195 -4.71 -29.83 9.42
C LEU A 195 -4.26 -31.00 10.29
N ASP A 196 -4.15 -30.82 11.62
CA ASP A 196 -3.85 -31.92 12.55
C ASP A 196 -4.86 -33.06 12.42
N TYR A 197 -6.13 -32.75 12.15
CA TYR A 197 -7.15 -33.74 11.84
C TYR A 197 -7.07 -34.22 10.39
N LEU A 198 -7.11 -33.32 9.41
CA LEU A 198 -7.22 -33.70 7.99
C LEU A 198 -6.08 -34.59 7.51
N LEU A 199 -4.86 -34.36 8.03
CA LEU A 199 -3.66 -35.11 7.63
C LEU A 199 -3.44 -36.36 8.49
N ALA A 200 -4.22 -36.56 9.55
CA ALA A 200 -4.10 -37.76 10.39
C ALA A 200 -4.68 -38.98 9.66
N PRO A 201 -4.01 -40.15 9.71
CA PRO A 201 -4.54 -41.39 9.13
C PRO A 201 -5.95 -41.74 9.65
N ALA A 202 -6.22 -41.43 10.92
CA ALA A 202 -7.51 -41.68 11.57
C ALA A 202 -8.68 -40.85 10.99
N SER A 203 -8.42 -39.82 10.19
CA SER A 203 -9.47 -39.05 9.53
C SER A 203 -10.20 -39.83 8.43
N GLY A 204 -9.53 -40.84 7.86
CA GLY A 204 -10.03 -41.62 6.72
C GLY A 204 -10.05 -40.85 5.39
N TYR A 205 -9.58 -39.60 5.32
CA TYR A 205 -9.46 -38.88 4.05
C TYR A 205 -8.22 -39.32 3.29
N ARG A 206 -8.38 -39.61 2.00
CA ARG A 206 -7.26 -39.85 1.09
C ARG A 206 -6.84 -38.51 0.49
N PHE A 207 -5.75 -37.96 0.99
CA PHE A 207 -5.17 -36.70 0.52
C PHE A 207 -3.84 -36.91 -0.19
N GLU A 208 -3.47 -35.99 -1.07
CA GLU A 208 -2.15 -36.00 -1.71
C GLU A 208 -1.11 -35.36 -0.77
N PRO A 209 -0.06 -36.10 -0.35
CA PRO A 209 0.97 -35.56 0.54
C PRO A 209 1.61 -34.29 -0.04
N GLY A 210 1.80 -33.27 0.81
CA GLY A 210 2.44 -32.01 0.42
C GLY A 210 1.60 -31.08 -0.47
N LYS A 211 0.32 -31.38 -0.72
CA LYS A 211 -0.57 -30.55 -1.56
C LYS A 211 -1.68 -29.92 -0.74
N VAL A 212 -1.31 -28.89 0.03
CA VAL A 212 -2.22 -28.16 0.92
C VAL A 212 -2.20 -26.68 0.55
N ALA A 213 -3.32 -26.19 0.06
CA ALA A 213 -3.54 -24.81 -0.32
C ALA A 213 -4.35 -24.06 0.75
N ILE A 214 -4.14 -22.75 0.87
CA ILE A 214 -5.03 -21.85 1.61
C ILE A 214 -5.33 -20.58 0.81
N ILE A 215 -6.57 -20.12 0.85
CA ILE A 215 -7.00 -18.88 0.18
C ILE A 215 -7.88 -18.02 1.07
N GLY A 216 -7.70 -16.71 0.97
CA GLY A 216 -8.58 -15.73 1.60
C GLY A 216 -8.59 -14.38 0.88
N PHE A 217 -9.69 -13.64 1.04
CA PHE A 217 -9.90 -12.31 0.48
C PHE A 217 -9.99 -11.22 1.57
N SER A 218 -9.29 -10.10 1.39
CA SER A 218 -9.29 -8.98 2.33
C SER A 218 -8.71 -9.38 3.69
N ARG A 219 -9.39 -9.10 4.79
CA ARG A 219 -9.04 -9.58 6.14
C ARG A 219 -8.76 -11.08 6.22
N TYR A 220 -9.40 -11.87 5.38
CA TYR A 220 -9.16 -13.31 5.32
C TYR A 220 -7.89 -13.66 4.55
N GLY A 221 -7.47 -12.83 3.59
CA GLY A 221 -6.16 -12.94 2.95
C GLY A 221 -5.03 -12.71 3.95
N LYS A 222 -5.20 -11.76 4.90
CA LYS A 222 -4.27 -11.56 6.02
C LYS A 222 -4.13 -12.84 6.86
N GLN A 223 -5.27 -13.46 7.23
CA GLN A 223 -5.27 -14.73 7.97
C GLN A 223 -4.56 -15.86 7.19
N SER A 224 -4.83 -15.98 5.89
CA SER A 224 -4.23 -17.01 5.04
C SER A 224 -2.71 -16.85 4.92
N LEU A 225 -2.20 -15.61 4.81
CA LEU A 225 -0.76 -15.34 4.87
C LEU A 225 -0.15 -15.74 6.21
N ILE A 226 -0.79 -15.39 7.32
CA ILE A 226 -0.29 -15.74 8.65
C ILE A 226 -0.32 -17.26 8.87
N ALA A 227 -1.38 -17.95 8.46
CA ALA A 227 -1.46 -19.39 8.55
C ALA A 227 -0.33 -20.05 7.75
N ALA A 228 -0.13 -19.63 6.50
CA ALA A 228 0.97 -20.13 5.67
C ALA A 228 2.34 -19.80 6.31
N ALA A 229 2.54 -18.59 6.84
CA ALA A 229 3.81 -18.18 7.44
C ALA A 229 4.22 -19.03 8.66
N PHE A 230 3.26 -19.50 9.46
CA PHE A 230 3.53 -20.25 10.70
C PHE A 230 3.19 -21.75 10.64
N ASP A 231 2.75 -22.24 9.48
CA ASP A 231 2.50 -23.67 9.25
C ASP A 231 3.05 -24.10 7.89
N GLU A 232 4.21 -24.76 7.92
CA GLU A 232 4.91 -25.20 6.70
C GLU A 232 4.18 -26.32 5.95
N ARG A 233 3.18 -26.97 6.57
CA ARG A 233 2.33 -27.96 5.90
C ARG A 233 1.48 -27.33 4.79
N ILE A 234 1.21 -26.02 4.86
CA ILE A 234 0.53 -25.27 3.80
C ILE A 234 1.56 -24.95 2.72
N THR A 235 1.50 -25.63 1.57
CA THR A 235 2.52 -25.54 0.53
C THR A 235 2.21 -24.52 -0.57
N SER A 236 0.97 -24.03 -0.65
CA SER A 236 0.59 -22.92 -1.54
C SER A 236 -0.42 -21.97 -0.90
N VAL A 237 -0.25 -20.66 -1.08
CA VAL A 237 -1.18 -19.64 -0.58
C VAL A 237 -1.54 -18.63 -1.65
N VAL A 238 -2.83 -18.27 -1.70
CA VAL A 238 -3.33 -17.09 -2.42
C VAL A 238 -3.90 -16.10 -1.41
N ALA A 239 -3.30 -14.93 -1.35
CA ALA A 239 -3.83 -13.81 -0.57
C ALA A 239 -4.41 -12.78 -1.54
N ARG A 240 -5.75 -12.71 -1.62
CA ARG A 240 -6.44 -11.77 -2.49
C ARG A 240 -6.74 -10.48 -1.73
N SER A 241 -6.29 -9.36 -2.25
CA SER A 241 -6.48 -8.04 -1.64
C SER A 241 -6.25 -7.96 -0.12
N PRO A 242 -5.24 -8.62 0.48
CA PRO A 242 -5.07 -8.61 1.93
C PRO A 242 -4.82 -7.22 2.53
N GLY A 243 -4.43 -6.20 1.77
CA GLY A 243 -4.27 -4.81 2.25
C GLY A 243 -3.20 -4.68 3.34
N SER A 244 -3.31 -3.68 4.23
CA SER A 244 -2.35 -3.44 5.32
C SER A 244 -2.75 -4.13 6.63
N PRO A 245 -1.81 -4.71 7.41
CA PRO A 245 -0.42 -5.04 7.10
C PRO A 245 -0.29 -6.46 6.52
N GLY A 246 -1.08 -6.79 5.50
CA GLY A 246 -1.04 -8.06 4.78
C GLY A 246 -0.02 -8.04 3.63
N SER A 247 -0.41 -7.57 2.46
CA SER A 247 0.52 -7.38 1.33
C SER A 247 1.16 -6.00 1.33
N CYS A 248 0.56 -5.04 2.03
CA CYS A 248 0.97 -3.65 2.07
C CYS A 248 1.74 -3.30 3.35
N PRO A 249 3.00 -2.89 3.24
CA PRO A 249 3.76 -2.33 4.35
C PRO A 249 3.20 -0.98 4.81
N TYR A 250 3.15 -0.75 6.12
CA TYR A 250 2.72 0.54 6.69
C TYR A 250 3.67 1.69 6.34
N ARG A 251 4.93 1.39 5.99
CA ARG A 251 5.84 2.37 5.37
C ARG A 251 5.26 3.07 4.14
N PHE A 252 4.46 2.36 3.35
CA PHE A 252 3.89 2.90 2.10
C PHE A 252 2.36 2.96 2.10
N THR A 253 1.73 2.69 3.26
CA THR A 253 0.28 2.75 3.45
C THR A 253 -0.03 3.42 4.78
N SER A 254 -0.32 4.72 4.73
CA SER A 254 -0.73 5.48 5.91
C SER A 254 -1.47 6.75 5.46
N ARG A 255 -1.69 7.67 6.40
CA ARG A 255 -2.40 8.94 6.15
C ARG A 255 -1.78 9.78 5.05
N ASN A 256 -0.46 9.73 4.90
CA ASN A 256 0.27 10.41 3.84
C ASN A 256 0.03 9.83 2.43
N THR A 257 -0.64 8.68 2.30
CA THR A 257 -1.01 8.08 1.01
C THR A 257 -2.52 7.86 0.84
N CYS A 258 -3.33 8.48 1.70
CA CYS A 258 -4.79 8.28 1.79
C CYS A 258 -5.20 6.81 2.02
N ALA A 259 -4.32 6.00 2.61
CA ALA A 259 -4.51 4.57 2.85
C ALA A 259 -4.67 4.26 4.36
N GLU A 260 -4.97 2.98 4.65
CA GLU A 260 -5.09 2.44 6.00
C GLU A 260 -3.78 2.65 6.79
N ALA A 261 -3.86 3.31 7.95
CA ALA A 261 -2.73 3.56 8.83
C ALA A 261 -2.73 2.56 10.01
N PRO A 262 -1.61 2.41 10.77
CA PRO A 262 -1.58 1.52 11.93
C PRO A 262 -2.67 1.78 12.97
N GLN A 263 -3.19 3.00 13.06
CA GLN A 263 -4.31 3.33 13.96
C GLN A 263 -5.69 2.84 13.48
N ASP A 264 -5.83 2.29 12.27
CA ASP A 264 -7.15 2.00 11.66
C ASP A 264 -7.60 0.56 11.78
N PHE A 265 -6.69 -0.39 11.96
CA PHE A 265 -7.09 -1.79 12.04
C PHE A 265 -8.09 -1.98 13.19
N PRO A 266 -9.15 -2.81 13.06
CA PRO A 266 -10.08 -3.09 14.14
C PRO A 266 -9.41 -3.60 15.42
N SER A 267 -9.99 -3.27 16.58
CA SER A 267 -9.49 -3.82 17.84
C SER A 267 -9.44 -5.35 17.77
N GLU A 268 -8.43 -5.94 18.40
CA GLU A 268 -8.14 -7.39 18.43
C GLU A 268 -7.49 -8.02 17.17
N TRP A 269 -7.48 -7.37 16.00
CA TRP A 269 -6.86 -7.97 14.80
C TRP A 269 -5.35 -8.13 14.90
N PHE A 270 -4.69 -7.11 15.43
CA PHE A 270 -3.25 -7.05 15.65
C PHE A 270 -2.96 -6.51 17.05
N ARG A 271 -1.70 -6.54 17.45
CA ARG A 271 -1.26 -6.03 18.75
C ARG A 271 -1.60 -4.54 18.89
N PRO A 272 -2.24 -4.11 19.99
CA PRO A 272 -2.57 -2.69 20.22
C PRO A 272 -1.35 -1.76 20.13
N SER A 273 -0.16 -2.23 20.53
CA SER A 273 1.09 -1.47 20.46
C SER A 273 1.45 -0.99 19.05
N LEU A 274 0.97 -1.68 18.01
CA LEU A 274 1.21 -1.31 16.62
C LEU A 274 0.65 0.09 16.27
N ARG A 275 -0.43 0.54 16.94
CA ARG A 275 -1.00 1.87 16.74
C ARG A 275 -0.02 3.00 17.08
N GLY A 276 0.92 2.75 17.99
CA GLY A 276 1.95 3.71 18.42
C GLY A 276 2.95 4.10 17.33
N TYR A 277 2.94 3.38 16.20
CA TYR A 277 3.75 3.70 15.02
C TYR A 277 3.04 4.60 14.01
N THR A 278 1.81 5.08 14.28
CA THR A 278 1.13 6.01 13.38
C THR A 278 1.95 7.29 13.18
N GLY A 279 2.29 7.62 11.93
CA GLY A 279 3.18 8.72 11.57
C GLY A 279 4.68 8.43 11.80
N ARG A 280 5.02 7.25 12.33
CA ARG A 280 6.37 6.78 12.64
C ARG A 280 6.62 5.39 12.09
N GLU A 281 5.97 5.01 11.00
CA GLU A 281 6.01 3.64 10.50
C GLU A 281 7.39 3.27 9.92
N HIS A 282 8.25 4.25 9.68
CA HIS A 282 9.67 4.08 9.34
C HIS A 282 10.53 3.53 10.51
N GLU A 283 10.02 3.60 11.75
CA GLU A 283 10.63 3.03 12.96
C GLU A 283 10.27 1.55 13.19
N LEU A 284 9.38 0.95 12.37
CA LEU A 284 9.01 -0.46 12.51
C LEU A 284 10.20 -1.37 12.14
N PRO A 285 10.69 -2.27 13.02
CA PRO A 285 11.89 -3.08 12.72
C PRO A 285 11.65 -4.18 11.67
N ILE A 286 10.39 -4.47 11.37
CA ILE A 286 9.94 -5.33 10.27
C ILE A 286 8.59 -4.79 9.78
N ASP A 287 8.18 -5.13 8.56
CA ASP A 287 6.89 -4.76 8.01
C ASP A 287 6.25 -5.95 7.29
N ALA A 288 5.13 -5.73 6.59
CA ALA A 288 4.32 -6.77 5.96
C ALA A 288 5.09 -7.70 4.98
N HIS A 289 6.20 -7.26 4.39
CA HIS A 289 7.05 -8.11 3.54
C HIS A 289 7.67 -9.30 4.29
N GLY A 290 7.74 -9.25 5.63
CA GLY A 290 8.19 -10.35 6.47
C GLY A 290 7.33 -11.62 6.33
N TRP A 291 6.05 -11.52 5.97
CA TRP A 291 5.22 -12.70 5.71
C TRP A 291 5.79 -13.54 4.56
N TYR A 292 6.30 -12.89 3.51
CA TYR A 292 6.88 -13.56 2.36
C TYR A 292 8.16 -14.31 2.72
N ALA A 293 8.99 -13.71 3.60
CA ALA A 293 10.16 -14.37 4.15
C ALA A 293 9.81 -15.68 4.89
N LEU A 294 8.74 -15.69 5.69
CA LEU A 294 8.32 -16.91 6.40
C LEU A 294 7.69 -17.97 5.49
N ILE A 295 7.05 -17.56 4.40
CA ILE A 295 6.45 -18.47 3.42
C ILE A 295 7.50 -19.09 2.50
N ALA A 296 8.56 -18.35 2.17
CA ALA A 296 9.61 -18.81 1.27
C ALA A 296 10.24 -20.16 1.70
N PRO A 297 10.51 -21.08 0.74
CA PRO A 297 10.35 -20.94 -0.72
C PRO A 297 8.99 -21.43 -1.26
N ARG A 298 8.00 -21.67 -0.39
CA ARG A 298 6.67 -22.21 -0.77
C ARG A 298 5.88 -21.22 -1.63
N ARG A 299 4.95 -21.73 -2.43
CA ARG A 299 4.24 -20.91 -3.42
C ARG A 299 3.30 -19.90 -2.76
N CYS A 300 3.43 -18.64 -3.17
CA CYS A 300 2.67 -17.51 -2.64
C CYS A 300 2.27 -16.58 -3.79
N MET A 301 0.97 -16.34 -3.94
CA MET A 301 0.46 -15.34 -4.88
C MET A 301 -0.32 -14.26 -4.15
N ILE A 302 0.01 -13.00 -4.45
CA ILE A 302 -0.76 -11.83 -4.06
C ILE A 302 -1.64 -11.43 -5.24
N HIS A 303 -2.95 -11.53 -5.07
CA HIS A 303 -3.91 -11.16 -6.12
C HIS A 303 -4.52 -9.79 -5.79
N THR A 304 -4.05 -8.74 -6.47
CA THR A 304 -4.31 -7.33 -6.12
C THR A 304 -4.99 -6.55 -7.26
N ALA A 305 -5.60 -5.40 -6.96
CA ALA A 305 -6.26 -4.55 -7.96
C ALA A 305 -5.55 -3.22 -8.18
N HIS A 306 -5.70 -2.68 -9.40
CA HIS A 306 -5.23 -1.33 -9.72
C HIS A 306 -5.84 -0.24 -8.82
N ASN A 307 -7.14 -0.34 -8.51
CA ASN A 307 -7.87 0.71 -7.77
C ASN A 307 -8.47 0.18 -6.46
N ASP A 308 -7.79 -0.74 -5.80
CA ASP A 308 -8.21 -1.24 -4.49
C ASP A 308 -7.97 -0.19 -3.40
N GLY A 309 -9.07 0.40 -2.91
CA GLY A 309 -9.12 1.30 -1.74
C GLY A 309 -8.23 0.88 -0.57
N SER A 310 -8.12 -0.42 -0.32
CA SER A 310 -7.45 -0.98 0.86
C SER A 310 -6.03 -1.47 0.59
N GLU A 311 -5.59 -1.46 -0.67
CA GLU A 311 -4.38 -2.14 -1.09
C GLU A 311 -3.64 -1.37 -2.20
N PRO A 312 -2.88 -0.32 -1.84
CA PRO A 312 -2.11 0.46 -2.80
C PRO A 312 -1.06 -0.40 -3.51
N THR A 313 -1.15 -0.48 -4.85
CA THR A 313 -0.26 -1.32 -5.67
C THR A 313 1.23 -1.01 -5.49
N PHE A 314 1.57 0.26 -5.21
CA PHE A 314 2.95 0.64 -4.93
C PHE A 314 3.48 -0.08 -3.70
N ALA A 315 2.71 -0.10 -2.60
CA ALA A 315 3.10 -0.79 -1.38
C ALA A 315 3.22 -2.30 -1.58
N VAL A 316 2.30 -2.90 -2.36
CA VAL A 316 2.36 -4.32 -2.72
C VAL A 316 3.65 -4.65 -3.48
N GLU A 317 3.98 -3.87 -4.50
CA GLU A 317 5.17 -4.10 -5.32
C GLU A 317 6.47 -3.90 -4.54
N ARG A 318 6.52 -2.91 -3.64
CA ARG A 318 7.67 -2.71 -2.74
C ARG A 318 7.91 -3.93 -1.85
N ALA A 319 6.85 -4.47 -1.24
CA ALA A 319 6.95 -5.69 -0.44
C ALA A 319 7.34 -6.91 -1.28
N TYR A 320 6.77 -7.03 -2.48
CA TYR A 320 7.07 -8.11 -3.42
C TYR A 320 8.54 -8.11 -3.83
N LEU A 321 9.13 -6.96 -4.16
CA LEU A 321 10.53 -6.88 -4.58
C LEU A 321 11.48 -7.34 -3.48
N GLU A 322 11.21 -6.97 -2.22
CA GLU A 322 11.97 -7.48 -1.07
C GLU A 322 11.74 -8.99 -0.86
N GLY A 323 10.50 -9.46 -0.89
CA GLY A 323 10.19 -10.90 -0.80
C GLY A 323 10.85 -11.72 -1.90
N ARG A 324 10.81 -11.23 -3.14
CA ARG A 324 11.42 -11.84 -4.32
C ARG A 324 12.93 -12.05 -4.12
N SER A 325 13.62 -11.14 -3.44
CA SER A 325 15.05 -11.32 -3.13
C SER A 325 15.31 -12.60 -2.31
N VAL A 326 14.45 -12.91 -1.35
CA VAL A 326 14.52 -14.15 -0.54
C VAL A 326 14.21 -15.37 -1.39
N TYR A 327 13.15 -15.31 -2.20
CA TYR A 327 12.79 -16.42 -3.09
C TYR A 327 13.90 -16.72 -4.10
N SER A 328 14.51 -15.69 -4.70
CA SER A 328 15.69 -15.81 -5.56
C SER A 328 16.88 -16.42 -4.80
N PHE A 329 17.16 -15.95 -3.59
CA PHE A 329 18.23 -16.49 -2.75
C PHE A 329 18.06 -17.99 -2.47
N LEU A 330 16.82 -18.44 -2.27
CA LEU A 330 16.50 -19.85 -2.01
C LEU A 330 16.43 -20.72 -3.27
N GLY A 331 16.54 -20.12 -4.47
CA GLY A 331 16.54 -20.81 -5.75
C GLY A 331 15.16 -20.92 -6.42
N GLU A 332 14.14 -20.28 -5.87
CA GLU A 332 12.73 -20.47 -6.27
C GLU A 332 12.02 -19.14 -6.62
N PRO A 333 12.60 -18.27 -7.48
CA PRO A 333 12.01 -16.96 -7.79
C PRO A 333 10.63 -17.06 -8.43
N GLY A 334 10.28 -18.21 -9.05
CA GLY A 334 8.97 -18.50 -9.64
C GLY A 334 7.82 -18.61 -8.64
N ASN A 335 8.14 -18.91 -7.38
CA ASN A 335 7.15 -19.29 -6.38
C ASN A 335 6.50 -18.10 -5.68
N LEU A 336 6.97 -16.87 -5.89
CA LEU A 336 6.30 -15.64 -5.44
C LEU A 336 5.78 -14.87 -6.66
N ARG A 337 4.49 -14.52 -6.69
CA ARG A 337 3.90 -13.71 -7.78
C ARG A 337 2.93 -12.66 -7.29
N ILE A 338 2.87 -11.54 -8.01
CA ILE A 338 1.73 -10.62 -7.98
C ILE A 338 0.86 -10.93 -9.21
N LEU A 339 -0.44 -11.05 -9.00
CA LEU A 339 -1.43 -11.05 -10.07
C LEU A 339 -2.23 -9.75 -9.96
N TYR A 340 -2.03 -8.84 -10.92
CA TYR A 340 -2.81 -7.61 -11.03
C TYR A 340 -4.14 -7.86 -11.74
N ARG A 341 -5.16 -7.09 -11.38
CA ARG A 341 -6.44 -7.03 -12.07
C ARG A 341 -6.98 -5.60 -12.11
N THR A 342 -7.72 -5.30 -13.16
CA THR A 342 -8.51 -4.06 -13.23
C THR A 342 -9.62 -4.08 -12.18
N GLY A 343 -10.00 -2.89 -11.71
CA GLY A 343 -11.10 -2.72 -10.76
C GLY A 343 -10.65 -2.34 -9.35
N GLN A 344 -11.61 -2.38 -8.42
CA GLN A 344 -11.43 -2.06 -7.00
C GLN A 344 -11.36 -3.32 -6.11
N HIS A 345 -11.63 -3.19 -4.81
CA HIS A 345 -11.55 -4.28 -3.83
C HIS A 345 -12.41 -5.51 -4.20
N GLY A 346 -13.65 -5.29 -4.64
CA GLY A 346 -14.56 -6.31 -5.14
C GLY A 346 -15.46 -5.78 -6.27
N PRO A 347 -16.37 -6.59 -6.81
CA PRO A 347 -16.65 -8.00 -6.48
C PRO A 347 -15.54 -8.96 -6.95
N VAL A 348 -15.68 -10.25 -6.59
CA VAL A 348 -14.83 -11.33 -7.10
C VAL A 348 -15.52 -11.99 -8.29
N THR A 349 -14.95 -11.86 -9.48
CA THR A 349 -15.50 -12.48 -10.69
C THR A 349 -15.20 -13.98 -10.73
N GLU A 350 -15.94 -14.71 -11.56
CA GLU A 350 -15.71 -16.15 -11.75
C GLU A 350 -14.35 -16.44 -12.38
N GLU A 351 -13.96 -15.66 -13.39
CA GLU A 351 -12.64 -15.73 -14.01
C GLU A 351 -11.51 -15.51 -12.98
N GLN A 352 -11.64 -14.52 -12.11
CA GLN A 352 -10.68 -14.27 -11.04
C GLN A 352 -10.57 -15.46 -10.07
N ARG A 353 -11.67 -16.13 -9.76
CA ARG A 353 -11.64 -17.35 -8.93
C ARG A 353 -10.92 -18.49 -9.64
N ARG A 354 -11.21 -18.70 -10.93
CA ARG A 354 -10.52 -19.71 -11.76
C ARG A 354 -9.03 -19.47 -11.80
N ARG A 355 -8.58 -18.23 -12.04
CA ARG A 355 -7.15 -17.87 -12.02
C ARG A 355 -6.49 -18.15 -10.67
N ASN A 356 -7.21 -18.02 -9.56
CA ASN A 356 -6.69 -18.40 -8.24
C ASN A 356 -6.54 -19.91 -8.06
N MET A 357 -7.48 -20.69 -8.60
CA MET A 357 -7.36 -22.16 -8.61
C MET A 357 -6.29 -22.65 -9.59
N ASP A 358 -6.11 -21.99 -10.73
CA ASP A 358 -5.05 -22.29 -11.71
C ASP A 358 -3.66 -22.17 -11.07
N TRP A 359 -3.47 -21.22 -10.15
CA TRP A 359 -2.23 -21.10 -9.36
C TRP A 359 -2.01 -22.31 -8.44
N PHE A 360 -3.06 -22.82 -7.80
CA PHE A 360 -2.96 -24.02 -6.97
C PHE A 360 -2.73 -25.27 -7.79
N ASP A 361 -3.38 -25.39 -8.96
CA ASP A 361 -3.15 -26.48 -9.89
C ASP A 361 -1.68 -26.46 -10.38
N LEU A 362 -1.16 -25.31 -10.82
CA LEU A 362 0.26 -25.12 -11.11
C LEU A 362 1.14 -25.51 -9.90
N SER A 363 0.75 -25.10 -8.70
CA SER A 363 1.51 -25.37 -7.47
C SER A 363 1.67 -26.85 -7.18
N PHE A 364 0.68 -27.64 -7.60
CA PHE A 364 0.56 -29.06 -7.30
C PHE A 364 0.80 -29.93 -8.53
N GLU A 365 1.32 -29.35 -9.62
CA GLU A 365 1.61 -30.03 -10.89
C GLU A 365 0.36 -30.74 -11.44
N ARG A 366 -0.77 -30.04 -11.35
CA ARG A 366 -2.10 -30.45 -11.81
C ARG A 366 -2.62 -29.47 -12.86
N GLY A 367 -3.62 -29.89 -13.62
CA GLY A 367 -4.25 -29.05 -14.63
C GLY A 367 -3.32 -28.67 -15.78
N GLY A 368 -3.68 -27.62 -16.51
CA GLY A 368 -2.93 -27.14 -17.68
C GLY A 368 -2.16 -25.84 -17.46
N ALA A 369 -2.24 -25.26 -16.25
CA ALA A 369 -1.60 -23.98 -15.93
C ALA A 369 -0.07 -24.14 -15.85
N LYS A 370 0.66 -23.17 -16.38
CA LYS A 370 2.12 -23.14 -16.43
C LYS A 370 2.66 -21.89 -15.76
N GLN A 371 3.96 -21.88 -15.48
CA GLN A 371 4.59 -20.73 -14.83
C GLN A 371 4.48 -19.45 -15.69
N GLU A 372 4.47 -19.59 -17.02
CA GLU A 372 4.32 -18.51 -17.99
C GLU A 372 2.93 -17.86 -17.95
N ASP A 373 1.92 -18.56 -17.42
CA ASP A 373 0.57 -18.00 -17.23
C ASP A 373 0.53 -16.98 -16.08
N PHE A 374 1.58 -16.95 -15.26
CA PHE A 374 1.77 -16.03 -14.13
C PHE A 374 3.11 -15.29 -14.27
N PRO A 375 3.24 -14.41 -15.29
CA PRO A 375 4.46 -13.64 -15.49
C PRO A 375 4.70 -12.70 -14.32
N GLU A 376 5.96 -12.31 -14.11
CA GLU A 376 6.25 -11.18 -13.25
C GLU A 376 5.86 -9.90 -13.98
N GLU A 377 4.93 -9.15 -13.40
CA GLU A 377 4.55 -7.83 -13.84
C GLU A 377 4.92 -6.81 -12.76
N LEU A 378 5.67 -5.78 -13.14
CA LEU A 378 6.00 -4.65 -12.28
C LEU A 378 5.45 -3.38 -12.93
N ILE A 379 4.55 -2.69 -12.23
CA ILE A 379 3.87 -1.50 -12.75
C ILE A 379 4.42 -0.20 -12.13
N HIS A 380 5.26 -0.29 -11.10
CA HIS A 380 5.93 0.86 -10.45
C HIS A 380 7.44 0.88 -10.62
N HIS A 381 8.06 -0.28 -10.87
CA HIS A 381 9.50 -0.41 -10.99
C HIS A 381 10.07 0.48 -12.10
N PHE A 382 11.10 1.24 -11.76
CA PHE A 382 11.79 2.12 -12.68
C PHE A 382 13.28 1.80 -12.70
N ASP A 383 13.75 1.29 -13.85
CA ASP A 383 15.18 1.05 -14.08
C ASP A 383 15.86 2.36 -14.49
N TRP A 384 16.35 3.09 -13.49
CA TRP A 384 17.09 4.32 -13.70
C TRP A 384 18.39 4.12 -14.49
N LYS A 385 19.06 2.96 -14.36
CA LYS A 385 20.29 2.68 -15.10
C LYS A 385 20.00 2.53 -16.59
N ALA A 386 18.93 1.82 -16.94
CA ALA A 386 18.46 1.73 -18.31
C ALA A 386 18.01 3.11 -18.85
N TRP A 387 17.27 3.88 -18.06
CA TRP A 387 16.88 5.25 -18.42
C TRP A 387 18.10 6.12 -18.71
N LYS A 388 19.10 6.13 -17.81
CA LYS A 388 20.34 6.90 -17.97
C LYS A 388 21.13 6.49 -19.20
N LYS A 389 21.22 5.19 -19.49
CA LYS A 389 21.92 4.66 -20.67
C LYS A 389 21.30 5.16 -21.99
N ASN A 390 19.99 5.37 -22.00
CA ASN A 390 19.24 5.82 -23.17
C ASN A 390 19.07 7.35 -23.25
N ALA A 391 19.52 8.09 -22.23
CA ALA A 391 19.42 9.54 -22.19
C ALA A 391 20.48 10.22 -23.07
N SER A 392 20.15 11.37 -23.68
CA SER A 392 21.11 12.11 -24.50
C SER A 392 22.17 12.81 -23.63
N PRO A 393 23.38 13.12 -24.15
CA PRO A 393 24.40 13.85 -23.39
C PRO A 393 23.90 15.19 -22.83
N ARG A 394 22.99 15.88 -23.53
CA ARG A 394 22.35 17.12 -23.10
C ARG A 394 21.39 16.93 -21.92
N ASP A 395 20.80 15.74 -21.78
CA ASP A 395 19.92 15.41 -20.64
C ASP A 395 20.72 15.01 -19.40
N LEU A 396 21.98 14.59 -19.58
CA LEU A 396 22.87 14.11 -18.53
C LEU A 396 23.77 15.21 -17.93
N HIS A 397 23.79 16.41 -18.51
CA HIS A 397 24.56 17.55 -18.02
C HIS A 397 23.66 18.78 -17.92
N HIS A 398 23.76 19.53 -16.81
CA HIS A 398 23.11 20.82 -16.71
C HIS A 398 24.00 21.92 -17.31
N PRO A 399 23.44 22.92 -18.01
CA PRO A 399 24.23 23.99 -18.65
C PRO A 399 24.68 25.10 -17.69
N PHE A 400 24.26 25.05 -16.42
CA PHE A 400 24.45 26.15 -15.47
C PHE A 400 25.85 26.15 -14.85
N THR A 401 26.50 27.32 -14.82
CA THR A 401 27.88 27.52 -14.35
C THR A 401 27.99 27.92 -12.88
N SER A 402 26.90 28.40 -12.28
CA SER A 402 26.81 28.78 -10.86
C SER A 402 25.81 27.86 -10.14
N PRO A 403 26.07 27.47 -8.88
CA PRO A 403 25.10 26.75 -8.06
C PRO A 403 23.90 27.63 -7.67
N GLU A 404 24.07 28.95 -7.58
CA GLU A 404 22.98 29.87 -7.25
C GLU A 404 22.41 30.50 -8.53
N ALA A 405 21.08 30.66 -8.57
CA ALA A 405 20.42 31.29 -9.70
C ALA A 405 20.58 32.82 -9.68
N VAL A 406 20.89 33.42 -10.82
CA VAL A 406 21.20 34.86 -10.90
C VAL A 406 19.96 35.75 -10.98
N ASP A 407 18.88 35.26 -11.60
CA ASP A 407 17.61 35.96 -11.76
C ASP A 407 16.44 34.98 -11.97
N ASP A 408 15.23 35.52 -12.15
CA ASP A 408 14.02 34.72 -12.34
C ASP A 408 13.99 33.97 -13.69
N ALA A 409 14.71 34.43 -14.71
CA ALA A 409 14.81 33.71 -15.98
C ALA A 409 15.69 32.46 -15.83
N ASP A 410 16.82 32.60 -15.12
CA ASP A 410 17.72 31.50 -14.76
C ASP A 410 17.02 30.47 -13.86
N ARG A 411 16.27 30.92 -12.84
CA ARG A 411 15.45 30.02 -12.00
C ARG A 411 14.49 29.17 -12.82
N ARG A 412 13.74 29.80 -13.75
CA ARG A 412 12.82 29.08 -14.65
C ARG A 412 13.55 28.10 -15.56
N ALA A 413 14.72 28.47 -16.09
CA ALA A 413 15.52 27.58 -16.94
C ALA A 413 15.99 26.33 -16.17
N ARG A 414 16.45 26.50 -14.92
CA ARG A 414 16.87 25.40 -14.03
C ARG A 414 15.73 24.46 -13.67
N ILE A 415 14.56 25.01 -13.33
CA ILE A 415 13.35 24.21 -13.09
C ILE A 415 12.97 23.44 -14.35
N ARG A 416 12.91 24.08 -15.52
CA ARG A 416 12.57 23.42 -16.79
C ARG A 416 13.57 22.32 -17.16
N TRP A 417 14.85 22.50 -16.85
CA TRP A 417 15.84 21.43 -17.01
C TRP A 417 15.50 20.21 -16.16
N LEU A 418 15.08 20.38 -14.89
CA LEU A 418 14.67 19.25 -14.07
C LEU A 418 13.41 18.56 -14.62
N LEU A 419 12.41 19.36 -15.00
CA LEU A 419 11.12 18.86 -15.47
C LEU A 419 11.22 18.17 -16.84
N GLY A 420 12.20 18.55 -17.67
CA GLY A 420 12.40 18.03 -19.01
C GLY A 420 11.46 18.66 -20.06
N GLU A 421 11.61 18.26 -21.31
CA GLU A 421 10.88 18.82 -22.44
C GLU A 421 9.63 17.97 -22.76
N PRO A 422 8.41 18.53 -22.76
CA PRO A 422 7.23 17.79 -23.20
C PRO A 422 7.36 17.40 -24.67
N PRO A 423 6.90 16.19 -25.08
CA PRO A 423 6.88 15.82 -26.49
C PRO A 423 5.85 16.67 -27.25
N ALA A 424 6.05 16.86 -28.55
CA ALA A 424 5.12 17.63 -29.39
C ALA A 424 3.69 17.05 -29.38
N ARG A 425 3.56 15.73 -29.23
CA ARG A 425 2.30 15.02 -28.98
C ARG A 425 2.56 13.86 -28.02
N LEU A 426 1.66 13.66 -27.08
CA LEU A 426 1.64 12.47 -26.22
C LEU A 426 0.88 11.35 -26.94
N ALA A 427 1.43 10.15 -26.97
CA ALA A 427 0.72 8.98 -27.48
C ALA A 427 -0.55 8.75 -26.64
N GLY A 428 -1.67 8.45 -27.29
CA GLY A 428 -2.96 8.26 -26.59
C GLY A 428 -3.60 9.55 -26.05
N ALA A 429 -3.12 10.74 -26.45
CA ALA A 429 -3.77 12.03 -26.18
C ALA A 429 -5.04 12.27 -27.03
N ALA A 430 -5.54 11.25 -27.72
CA ALA A 430 -6.87 11.28 -28.33
C ALA A 430 -7.91 11.66 -27.26
N ARG A 431 -9.04 12.24 -27.69
CA ARG A 431 -10.19 12.53 -26.82
C ARG A 431 -10.58 11.27 -26.03
N ARG A 432 -10.13 11.15 -24.78
CA ARG A 432 -10.58 10.11 -23.84
C ARG A 432 -11.96 10.49 -23.35
N ASP A 433 -12.90 9.57 -23.22
CA ASP A 433 -14.23 9.88 -22.68
C ASP A 433 -14.15 10.48 -21.27
N PHE A 434 -15.24 11.05 -20.76
CA PHE A 434 -15.29 11.51 -19.37
C PHE A 434 -15.10 10.34 -18.39
N ILE A 435 -14.91 10.64 -17.09
CA ILE A 435 -15.02 9.61 -16.06
C ILE A 435 -16.47 9.09 -16.08
N THR A 436 -16.66 7.80 -16.33
CA THR A 436 -18.00 7.21 -16.41
C THR A 436 -18.64 7.08 -15.01
N PRO A 437 -19.98 6.93 -14.91
CA PRO A 437 -20.63 6.63 -13.64
C PRO A 437 -20.05 5.38 -12.94
N GLU A 438 -19.70 4.34 -13.71
CA GLU A 438 -19.14 3.09 -13.20
C GLU A 438 -17.71 3.29 -12.67
N GLU A 439 -16.85 4.00 -13.41
CA GLU A 439 -15.52 4.39 -12.93
C GLU A 439 -15.64 5.24 -11.66
N SER A 440 -16.57 6.19 -11.64
CA SER A 440 -16.77 7.07 -10.49
C SER A 440 -17.28 6.33 -9.25
N ALA A 441 -18.18 5.35 -9.44
CA ALA A 441 -18.65 4.46 -8.38
C ALA A 441 -17.52 3.56 -7.88
N MET A 442 -16.70 3.02 -8.78
CA MET A 442 -15.52 2.22 -8.47
C MET A 442 -14.49 3.02 -7.65
N MET A 443 -14.26 4.28 -8.00
CA MET A 443 -13.35 5.16 -7.26
C MET A 443 -13.97 5.72 -5.98
N THR A 444 -15.26 5.46 -5.72
CA THR A 444 -16.01 5.88 -4.53
C THR A 444 -16.07 7.40 -4.30
N HIS A 445 -16.06 8.19 -5.38
CA HIS A 445 -16.02 9.65 -5.32
C HIS A 445 -17.15 10.31 -4.51
N ASP A 446 -18.32 9.67 -4.38
CA ASP A 446 -19.46 10.22 -3.61
C ASP A 446 -19.63 9.58 -2.21
N ARG A 447 -18.71 8.70 -1.78
CA ARG A 447 -18.86 7.95 -0.53
C ARG A 447 -19.03 8.84 0.71
N TRP A 448 -18.41 10.01 0.72
CA TRP A 448 -18.52 11.01 1.78
C TRP A 448 -19.04 12.35 1.28
N ARG A 449 -19.96 12.32 0.31
CA ARG A 449 -20.53 13.54 -0.28
C ARG A 449 -21.16 14.44 0.77
N ALA A 450 -20.80 15.72 0.75
CA ALA A 450 -21.47 16.75 1.55
C ALA A 450 -22.79 17.17 0.90
N GLY A 451 -23.83 17.38 1.71
CA GLY A 451 -25.12 17.88 1.25
C GLY A 451 -25.00 19.25 0.56
N GLY A 452 -25.83 19.49 -0.46
CA GLY A 452 -25.81 20.75 -1.22
C GLY A 452 -24.59 20.95 -2.13
N THR A 453 -23.84 19.88 -2.44
CA THR A 453 -22.76 19.91 -3.43
C THR A 453 -23.14 19.12 -4.68
N SER A 454 -22.70 19.61 -5.84
CA SER A 454 -22.85 18.97 -7.15
C SER A 454 -21.49 18.53 -7.70
N ARG A 455 -21.50 17.56 -8.61
CA ARG A 455 -20.33 17.08 -9.34
C ARG A 455 -20.61 17.07 -10.85
N THR A 456 -19.67 17.56 -11.64
CA THR A 456 -19.70 17.51 -13.11
C THR A 456 -18.40 16.89 -13.64
N PRO A 457 -18.45 15.78 -14.40
CA PRO A 457 -17.28 15.24 -15.08
C PRO A 457 -16.72 16.23 -16.10
N VAL A 458 -15.40 16.35 -16.16
CA VAL A 458 -14.69 17.26 -17.06
C VAL A 458 -13.49 16.60 -17.73
N ARG A 459 -13.05 17.20 -18.82
CA ARG A 459 -11.82 16.85 -19.51
C ARG A 459 -11.09 18.09 -20.01
N PHE A 460 -9.77 18.08 -19.93
CA PHE A 460 -8.92 19.19 -20.34
C PHE A 460 -7.53 18.72 -20.77
N GLY A 461 -6.74 19.63 -21.35
CA GLY A 461 -5.35 19.37 -21.75
C GLY A 461 -5.19 18.17 -22.67
N ALA A 462 -4.14 17.38 -22.42
CA ALA A 462 -3.84 16.15 -23.15
C ALA A 462 -4.71 14.96 -22.71
N GLY A 463 -6.03 15.15 -22.68
CA GLY A 463 -7.01 14.11 -22.35
C GLY A 463 -7.08 13.78 -20.85
N VAL A 464 -6.72 14.72 -19.98
CA VAL A 464 -6.86 14.56 -18.53
C VAL A 464 -8.34 14.57 -18.17
N ARG A 465 -8.79 13.56 -17.43
CA ARG A 465 -10.17 13.41 -16.97
C ARG A 465 -10.25 13.75 -15.50
N GLY A 466 -11.30 14.44 -15.09
CA GLY A 466 -11.50 14.82 -13.70
C GLY A 466 -12.96 15.15 -13.41
N ASN A 467 -13.19 15.77 -12.26
CA ASN A 467 -14.49 16.24 -11.84
C ASN A 467 -14.38 17.66 -11.28
N LEU A 468 -15.38 18.49 -11.59
CA LEU A 468 -15.68 19.72 -10.86
C LEU A 468 -16.63 19.42 -9.71
N TYR A 469 -16.32 19.94 -8.53
CA TYR A 469 -17.19 19.93 -7.36
C TYR A 469 -17.53 21.37 -6.98
N PHE A 470 -18.80 21.65 -6.71
CA PHE A 470 -19.27 23.01 -6.43
C PHE A 470 -20.56 23.01 -5.63
N LYS A 471 -20.91 24.15 -5.03
CA LYS A 471 -22.18 24.31 -4.33
C LYS A 471 -23.36 24.30 -5.31
N THR A 472 -24.35 23.44 -5.05
CA THR A 472 -25.55 23.32 -5.89
C THR A 472 -26.31 24.65 -5.94
N GLY A 473 -26.73 25.06 -7.14
CA GLY A 473 -27.52 26.28 -7.34
C GLY A 473 -26.75 27.60 -7.22
N ASN A 474 -25.43 27.58 -7.09
CA ASN A 474 -24.64 28.81 -7.12
C ASN A 474 -24.54 29.36 -8.56
N ASP A 475 -25.15 30.51 -8.79
CA ASP A 475 -25.19 31.21 -10.08
C ASP A 475 -24.20 32.39 -10.18
N LYS A 476 -23.49 32.68 -9.08
CA LYS A 476 -22.45 33.72 -9.00
C LYS A 476 -21.07 33.13 -9.29
N PRO A 477 -20.16 33.89 -9.94
CA PRO A 477 -18.76 33.50 -10.04
C PRO A 477 -18.16 33.20 -8.66
N ALA A 478 -17.55 32.04 -8.52
CA ALA A 478 -16.92 31.58 -7.29
C ALA A 478 -15.41 31.32 -7.49
N PRO A 479 -14.56 31.58 -6.47
CA PRO A 479 -13.15 31.23 -6.56
C PRO A 479 -12.96 29.74 -6.81
N ALA A 480 -11.93 29.39 -7.58
CA ALA A 480 -11.62 28.01 -7.92
C ALA A 480 -10.38 27.48 -7.20
N VAL A 481 -10.37 26.19 -6.90
CA VAL A 481 -9.25 25.46 -6.33
C VAL A 481 -8.94 24.23 -7.18
N ILE A 482 -7.69 24.11 -7.63
CA ILE A 482 -7.16 22.89 -8.23
C ILE A 482 -6.62 22.02 -7.09
N TRP A 483 -7.24 20.85 -6.84
CA TRP A 483 -6.83 19.91 -5.80
C TRP A 483 -5.85 18.85 -6.34
N LEU A 484 -4.69 18.74 -5.70
CA LEU A 484 -3.61 17.80 -6.04
C LEU A 484 -3.32 16.85 -4.88
N HIS A 485 -3.52 15.57 -5.13
CA HIS A 485 -3.53 14.52 -4.12
C HIS A 485 -2.11 14.01 -3.77
N PRO A 486 -1.95 13.26 -2.65
CA PRO A 486 -0.65 12.70 -2.26
C PRO A 486 -0.30 11.42 -3.06
N TYR A 487 0.64 10.59 -2.60
CA TYR A 487 1.02 9.30 -3.22
C TYR A 487 -0.08 8.21 -3.15
N SER A 488 -1.31 8.56 -3.51
CA SER A 488 -2.51 7.73 -3.52
C SER A 488 -2.61 6.93 -4.81
N TYR A 489 -1.77 5.92 -4.96
CA TYR A 489 -1.68 5.12 -6.19
C TYR A 489 -3.00 4.45 -6.60
N HIS A 490 -3.78 4.04 -5.62
CA HIS A 490 -5.02 3.27 -5.79
C HIS A 490 -6.25 4.16 -6.00
N SER A 491 -6.35 5.27 -5.26
CA SER A 491 -7.54 6.13 -5.23
C SER A 491 -7.36 7.51 -5.85
N GLY A 492 -6.14 7.87 -6.25
CA GLY A 492 -5.84 9.15 -6.89
C GLY A 492 -6.32 10.31 -6.04
N TYR A 493 -7.16 11.20 -6.59
CA TYR A 493 -7.65 12.36 -5.84
C TYR A 493 -8.68 12.05 -4.75
N ASN A 494 -9.22 10.84 -4.73
CA ASN A 494 -10.15 10.42 -3.71
C ASN A 494 -9.43 10.00 -2.41
N GLU A 495 -9.90 10.52 -1.28
CA GLU A 495 -9.38 10.17 0.04
C GLU A 495 -10.04 8.85 0.51
N GLY A 496 -9.36 7.71 0.32
CA GLY A 496 -9.92 6.39 0.65
C GLY A 496 -10.03 6.08 2.14
N TYR A 497 -9.09 6.60 2.93
CA TYR A 497 -8.98 6.40 4.38
C TYR A 497 -8.62 7.70 5.10
N GLY A 498 -9.04 7.82 6.35
CA GLY A 498 -8.76 8.99 7.19
C GLY A 498 -9.73 10.16 7.02
N VAL A 499 -10.79 9.99 6.23
CA VAL A 499 -11.80 11.03 6.03
C VAL A 499 -12.48 11.38 7.35
N GLN A 500 -12.46 12.67 7.69
CA GLN A 500 -13.16 13.23 8.85
C GLN A 500 -14.33 14.09 8.36
N GLY A 501 -15.56 13.58 8.46
CA GLY A 501 -16.78 14.25 7.99
C GLY A 501 -17.01 14.12 6.48
N THR A 502 -16.19 14.80 5.67
CA THR A 502 -16.30 14.79 4.20
C THR A 502 -14.91 14.95 3.56
N THR A 503 -14.78 14.58 2.27
CA THR A 503 -13.53 14.73 1.52
C THR A 503 -13.22 16.20 1.25
N VAL A 504 -11.95 16.51 0.97
CA VAL A 504 -11.50 17.90 0.71
C VAL A 504 -12.30 18.59 -0.39
N TYR A 505 -12.55 17.93 -1.52
CA TYR A 505 -13.25 18.55 -2.64
C TYR A 505 -14.73 18.83 -2.31
N HIS A 506 -15.38 17.99 -1.52
CA HIS A 506 -16.74 18.28 -1.02
C HIS A 506 -16.74 19.34 0.08
N ARG A 507 -15.74 19.36 0.97
CA ARG A 507 -15.58 20.38 2.03
C ARG A 507 -15.43 21.77 1.42
N LEU A 508 -14.53 21.93 0.45
CA LEU A 508 -14.30 23.18 -0.24
C LEU A 508 -15.51 23.59 -1.09
N ALA A 509 -16.15 22.64 -1.79
CA ALA A 509 -17.38 22.91 -2.53
C ALA A 509 -18.52 23.41 -1.62
N ALA A 510 -18.72 22.79 -0.46
CA ALA A 510 -19.71 23.22 0.53
C ALA A 510 -19.40 24.61 1.10
N ALA A 511 -18.11 24.96 1.20
CA ALA A 511 -17.64 26.29 1.61
C ALA A 511 -17.78 27.37 0.52
N GLY A 512 -18.26 27.03 -0.69
CA GLY A 512 -18.56 27.99 -1.75
C GLY A 512 -17.55 28.06 -2.89
N TYR A 513 -16.52 27.19 -2.89
CA TYR A 513 -15.50 27.15 -3.94
C TYR A 513 -15.87 26.22 -5.08
N VAL A 514 -15.36 26.48 -6.29
CA VAL A 514 -15.33 25.51 -7.39
C VAL A 514 -14.05 24.69 -7.26
N VAL A 515 -14.14 23.37 -7.18
CA VAL A 515 -12.97 22.51 -6.98
C VAL A 515 -12.78 21.62 -8.19
N LEU A 516 -11.66 21.77 -8.88
CA LEU A 516 -11.23 20.86 -9.93
C LEU A 516 -10.34 19.79 -9.31
N ALA A 517 -10.78 18.54 -9.39
CA ALA A 517 -10.02 17.38 -8.90
C ALA A 517 -9.83 16.35 -10.01
N TYR A 518 -8.61 15.85 -10.15
CA TYR A 518 -8.23 14.89 -11.18
C TYR A 518 -7.08 14.01 -10.68
N ASP A 519 -6.94 12.84 -11.29
CA ASP A 519 -5.82 11.95 -10.97
C ASP A 519 -4.54 12.46 -11.66
N GLN A 520 -3.46 12.54 -10.90
CA GLN A 520 -2.13 12.86 -11.44
C GLN A 520 -1.56 11.65 -12.20
N CYS A 521 -0.61 11.89 -13.11
CA CYS A 521 0.02 10.83 -13.90
C CYS A 521 0.59 9.71 -13.02
N GLY A 522 0.16 8.46 -13.22
CA GLY A 522 0.62 7.31 -12.43
C GLY A 522 -0.21 7.00 -11.18
N PHE A 523 -1.38 7.63 -11.02
CA PHE A 523 -2.26 7.42 -9.87
C PHE A 523 -3.71 7.21 -10.31
N GLY A 524 -4.51 6.55 -9.46
CA GLY A 524 -5.95 6.37 -9.67
C GLY A 524 -6.27 5.76 -11.04
N LEU A 525 -7.17 6.38 -11.80
CA LEU A 525 -7.54 5.95 -13.16
C LEU A 525 -6.43 6.17 -14.20
N ARG A 526 -5.33 6.84 -13.82
CA ARG A 526 -4.12 7.04 -14.63
C ARG A 526 -2.92 6.24 -14.13
N LEU A 527 -3.15 5.21 -13.32
CA LEU A 527 -2.10 4.35 -12.77
C LEU A 527 -1.13 3.84 -13.84
N LEU A 528 -1.66 3.20 -14.89
CA LEU A 528 -0.84 2.61 -15.96
C LEU A 528 -0.19 3.66 -16.88
N GLU A 529 -0.70 4.89 -16.91
CA GLU A 529 0.00 5.99 -17.59
C GLU A 529 1.39 6.21 -16.97
N GLY A 530 1.52 6.05 -15.64
CA GLY A 530 2.79 6.17 -14.95
C GLY A 530 3.77 5.03 -15.23
N ARG A 531 3.27 3.81 -15.48
CA ARG A 531 4.07 2.64 -15.89
C ARG A 531 4.68 2.86 -17.27
N ASP A 532 3.87 3.31 -18.21
CA ASP A 532 4.25 3.42 -19.62
C ASP A 532 4.88 4.79 -19.95
N PHE A 533 4.96 5.71 -18.99
CA PHE A 533 5.32 7.09 -19.25
C PHE A 533 6.69 7.26 -19.94
N TYR A 534 7.74 6.63 -19.40
CA TYR A 534 9.11 6.85 -19.87
C TYR A 534 9.43 6.12 -21.18
N SER A 535 8.64 5.12 -21.58
CA SER A 535 8.76 4.53 -22.91
C SER A 535 8.20 5.47 -23.99
N GLN A 536 7.25 6.34 -23.64
CA GLN A 536 6.63 7.30 -24.55
C GLN A 536 7.27 8.69 -24.52
N ALA A 537 7.74 9.13 -23.36
CA ALA A 537 8.30 10.47 -23.14
C ALA A 537 9.63 10.43 -22.36
N PRO A 538 10.69 9.82 -22.91
CA PRO A 538 11.94 9.56 -22.16
C PRO A 538 12.67 10.83 -21.69
N ARG A 539 12.49 11.96 -22.40
CA ARG A 539 13.13 13.26 -22.10
C ARG A 539 12.29 14.17 -21.19
N TRP A 540 11.07 13.74 -20.86
CA TRP A 540 10.18 14.47 -19.97
C TRP A 540 10.06 13.72 -18.65
N SER A 541 9.92 14.44 -17.54
CA SER A 541 9.74 13.82 -16.24
C SER A 541 8.26 13.66 -15.90
N ARG A 542 7.89 12.67 -15.08
CA ARG A 542 6.50 12.54 -14.60
C ARG A 542 6.09 13.75 -13.77
N LEU A 543 7.02 14.33 -13.00
CA LEU A 543 6.81 15.60 -12.31
C LEU A 543 6.46 16.71 -13.33
N GLY A 544 7.21 16.81 -14.43
CA GLY A 544 6.94 17.75 -15.52
C GLY A 544 5.56 17.54 -16.14
N ARG A 545 5.13 16.28 -16.32
CA ARG A 545 3.77 15.97 -16.77
C ARG A 545 2.71 16.47 -15.80
N MET A 546 2.89 16.22 -14.51
CA MET A 546 1.94 16.66 -13.48
C MET A 546 1.84 18.19 -13.44
N VAL A 547 2.97 18.89 -13.55
CA VAL A 547 3.02 20.36 -13.58
C VAL A 547 2.29 20.92 -14.80
N VAL A 548 2.49 20.35 -16.00
CA VAL A 548 1.76 20.76 -17.20
C VAL A 548 0.26 20.46 -17.10
N ASP A 549 -0.13 19.35 -16.46
CA ASP A 549 -1.54 19.07 -16.22
C ASP A 549 -2.20 20.15 -15.33
N VAL A 550 -1.46 20.79 -14.42
CA VAL A 550 -1.98 21.95 -13.63
C VAL A 550 -2.18 23.18 -14.51
N SER A 551 -1.25 23.49 -15.42
CA SER A 551 -1.44 24.59 -16.38
C SER A 551 -2.62 24.32 -17.32
N ALA A 552 -2.84 23.07 -17.73
CA ALA A 552 -4.02 22.70 -18.51
C ALA A 552 -5.33 22.78 -17.70
N ALA A 553 -5.28 22.51 -16.40
CA ALA A 553 -6.40 22.76 -15.49
C ALA A 553 -6.71 24.26 -15.36
N ALA A 554 -5.68 25.11 -15.34
CA ALA A 554 -5.84 26.56 -15.41
C ALA A 554 -6.42 27.02 -16.75
N ASP A 555 -5.96 26.48 -17.88
CA ASP A 555 -6.55 26.72 -19.22
C ASP A 555 -8.06 26.42 -19.23
N PHE A 556 -8.47 25.33 -18.58
CA PHE A 556 -9.88 24.96 -18.49
C PHE A 556 -10.68 25.93 -17.59
N LEU A 557 -10.18 26.25 -16.40
CA LEU A 557 -10.90 27.09 -15.43
C LEU A 557 -10.95 28.57 -15.82
N ILE A 558 -9.89 29.08 -16.46
CA ILE A 558 -9.72 30.51 -16.78
C ILE A 558 -10.16 30.80 -18.21
N GLU A 559 -9.78 29.95 -19.17
CA GLU A 559 -9.97 30.20 -20.60
C GLU A 559 -11.07 29.32 -21.23
N GLY A 560 -11.64 28.39 -20.45
CA GLY A 560 -12.69 27.47 -20.94
C GLY A 560 -12.16 26.39 -21.91
N LYS A 561 -10.84 26.15 -21.96
CA LYS A 561 -10.23 25.16 -22.86
C LYS A 561 -10.40 23.72 -22.34
N GLY A 562 -11.52 23.11 -22.68
CA GLY A 562 -11.82 21.72 -22.38
C GLY A 562 -13.29 21.40 -22.64
N ASP A 563 -13.76 20.29 -22.08
CA ASP A 563 -15.13 19.84 -22.20
C ASP A 563 -15.70 19.47 -20.83
N SER A 564 -17.02 19.51 -20.69
CA SER A 564 -17.73 19.05 -19.50
C SER A 564 -18.97 18.25 -19.87
N GLN A 565 -19.38 17.36 -18.97
CA GLN A 565 -20.62 16.59 -19.11
C GLN A 565 -21.61 17.04 -18.03
N GLY A 566 -22.32 18.14 -18.31
CA GLY A 566 -23.34 18.69 -17.42
C GLY A 566 -23.18 20.18 -17.19
N VAL A 567 -23.69 20.65 -16.04
CA VAL A 567 -23.65 22.07 -15.69
C VAL A 567 -22.24 22.49 -15.30
N LEU A 568 -21.76 23.57 -15.90
CA LEU A 568 -20.55 24.25 -15.49
C LEU A 568 -20.87 25.38 -14.49
N PRO A 569 -20.26 25.38 -13.30
CA PRO A 569 -20.37 26.52 -12.39
C PRO A 569 -19.64 27.73 -12.99
N LYS A 570 -20.06 28.95 -12.62
CA LYS A 570 -19.31 30.16 -12.96
C LYS A 570 -18.06 30.24 -12.09
N VAL A 571 -16.90 30.33 -12.74
CA VAL A 571 -15.61 30.51 -12.07
C VAL A 571 -15.24 31.98 -12.05
N ASP A 572 -14.79 32.47 -10.90
CA ASP A 572 -14.06 33.74 -10.82
C ASP A 572 -12.61 33.51 -11.27
N THR A 573 -12.35 33.90 -12.52
CA THR A 573 -11.07 33.62 -13.19
C THR A 573 -9.89 34.41 -12.62
N ALA A 574 -10.15 35.45 -11.80
CA ALA A 574 -9.10 36.18 -11.08
C ALA A 574 -8.65 35.48 -9.79
N ARG A 575 -9.40 34.47 -9.34
CA ARG A 575 -9.19 33.76 -8.07
C ARG A 575 -9.13 32.25 -8.28
N VAL A 576 -8.05 31.78 -8.91
CA VAL A 576 -7.76 30.35 -9.15
C VAL A 576 -6.54 29.93 -8.34
N TYR A 577 -6.74 29.10 -7.32
CA TYR A 577 -5.70 28.65 -6.39
C TYR A 577 -5.33 27.19 -6.62
N VAL A 578 -4.12 26.81 -6.20
CA VAL A 578 -3.68 25.41 -6.16
C VAL A 578 -3.57 24.95 -4.71
N LEU A 579 -4.12 23.79 -4.40
CA LEU A 579 -3.98 23.13 -3.11
C LEU A 579 -3.38 21.75 -3.34
N GLY A 580 -2.29 21.43 -2.63
CA GLY A 580 -1.64 20.13 -2.75
C GLY A 580 -1.18 19.54 -1.42
N PHE A 581 -1.21 18.21 -1.32
CA PHE A 581 -0.65 17.45 -0.20
C PHE A 581 0.41 16.43 -0.68
N SER A 582 1.54 16.30 0.05
CA SER A 582 2.68 15.44 -0.31
C SER A 582 3.15 15.72 -1.76
N VAL A 583 3.19 14.72 -2.64
CA VAL A 583 3.52 14.93 -4.07
C VAL A 583 2.66 16.01 -4.74
N GLY A 584 1.38 16.15 -4.38
CA GLY A 584 0.53 17.21 -4.89
C GLY A 584 0.97 18.61 -4.42
N GLY A 585 1.50 18.72 -3.20
CA GLY A 585 2.10 19.95 -2.67
C GLY A 585 3.38 20.35 -3.41
N MET A 586 4.22 19.36 -3.75
CA MET A 586 5.38 19.57 -4.63
C MET A 586 4.96 20.08 -6.01
N VAL A 587 4.04 19.37 -6.66
CA VAL A 587 3.54 19.72 -8.00
C VAL A 587 2.95 21.12 -8.01
N GLY A 588 2.15 21.46 -7.00
CA GLY A 588 1.55 22.78 -6.87
C GLY A 588 2.57 23.92 -6.79
N LEU A 589 3.68 23.74 -6.06
CA LEU A 589 4.75 24.74 -5.99
C LEU A 589 5.43 24.95 -7.35
N TYR A 590 5.78 23.87 -8.05
CA TYR A 590 6.37 23.98 -9.40
C TYR A 590 5.41 24.61 -10.40
N ALA A 591 4.12 24.26 -10.36
CA ALA A 591 3.11 24.84 -11.23
C ALA A 591 2.93 26.34 -10.96
N ALA A 592 2.79 26.74 -9.69
CA ALA A 592 2.69 28.14 -9.32
C ALA A 592 3.94 28.93 -9.75
N ALA A 593 5.14 28.38 -9.61
CA ALA A 593 6.38 29.03 -10.03
C ALA A 593 6.47 29.27 -11.55
N LEU A 594 5.79 28.44 -12.36
CA LEU A 594 5.88 28.48 -13.82
C LEU A 594 4.66 29.07 -14.52
N ASP A 595 3.50 29.13 -13.84
CA ASP A 595 2.24 29.65 -14.38
C ASP A 595 1.75 30.82 -13.51
N GLU A 596 1.92 32.04 -14.03
CA GLU A 596 1.61 33.28 -13.32
C GLU A 596 0.10 33.57 -13.23
N ARG A 597 -0.73 32.84 -13.98
CA ARG A 597 -2.20 32.97 -13.94
C ARG A 597 -2.81 32.43 -12.65
N LEU A 598 -2.09 31.53 -11.96
CA LEU A 598 -2.52 30.99 -10.67
C LEU A 598 -2.41 32.06 -9.59
N SER A 599 -3.50 32.34 -8.89
CA SER A 599 -3.62 33.42 -7.90
C SER A 599 -2.85 33.13 -6.60
N GLY A 600 -2.57 31.87 -6.30
CA GLY A 600 -1.80 31.45 -5.13
C GLY A 600 -1.73 29.94 -4.97
N VAL A 601 -0.89 29.48 -4.03
CA VAL A 601 -0.68 28.04 -3.80
C VAL A 601 -0.58 27.71 -2.31
N ALA A 602 -1.13 26.57 -1.91
CA ALA A 602 -0.93 25.98 -0.60
C ALA A 602 -0.34 24.59 -0.72
N SER A 603 0.83 24.40 -0.11
CA SER A 603 1.61 23.17 -0.14
C SER A 603 1.70 22.56 1.26
N PHE A 604 1.05 21.41 1.45
CA PHE A 604 1.07 20.64 2.69
C PHE A 604 2.02 19.46 2.53
N GLY A 605 3.05 19.36 3.38
CA GLY A 605 4.01 18.26 3.34
C GLY A 605 4.76 18.12 2.01
N GLY A 606 4.89 19.20 1.24
CA GLY A 606 5.21 19.11 -0.18
C GLY A 606 6.68 18.89 -0.51
N PHE A 607 7.62 19.25 0.36
CA PHE A 607 9.04 19.17 0.01
C PHE A 607 9.97 19.16 1.21
N THR A 608 11.18 18.66 0.97
CA THR A 608 12.42 19.03 1.66
C THR A 608 13.31 19.71 0.61
N PRO A 609 14.09 20.74 0.97
CA PRO A 609 15.06 21.33 0.05
C PRO A 609 16.03 20.26 -0.47
N MET A 610 16.21 20.19 -1.79
CA MET A 610 16.84 19.06 -2.47
C MET A 610 18.29 18.85 -2.02
N ARG A 611 19.04 19.93 -1.79
CA ARG A 611 20.45 19.86 -1.38
C ARG A 611 20.64 19.32 0.04
N SER A 612 19.59 19.39 0.87
CA SER A 612 19.60 18.90 2.26
C SER A 612 18.90 17.55 2.44
N ASP A 613 18.29 17.02 1.39
CA ASP A 613 17.39 15.87 1.47
C ASP A 613 18.16 14.54 1.35
N THR A 614 18.80 14.15 2.45
CA THR A 614 19.62 12.93 2.54
C THR A 614 18.80 11.68 2.88
N SER A 615 19.38 10.50 2.64
CA SER A 615 18.67 9.20 2.67
C SER A 615 18.26 8.68 4.05
N ILE A 616 18.75 9.28 5.15
CA ILE A 616 18.59 8.73 6.51
C ILE A 616 17.15 8.88 7.03
N SER A 617 16.51 10.05 6.87
CA SER A 617 15.21 10.33 7.48
C SER A 617 14.01 10.13 6.54
N THR A 618 14.08 10.63 5.30
CA THR A 618 12.93 10.72 4.36
C THR A 618 13.00 9.72 3.20
N GLY A 619 14.14 9.02 3.06
CA GLY A 619 14.52 8.29 1.85
C GLY A 619 15.27 9.17 0.84
N GLY A 620 15.48 10.45 1.14
CA GLY A 620 16.25 11.40 0.33
C GLY A 620 15.74 11.53 -1.10
N LEU A 621 16.56 12.10 -1.98
CA LEU A 621 16.20 12.29 -3.39
C LEU A 621 15.90 10.99 -4.13
N ARG A 622 16.39 9.85 -3.63
CA ARG A 622 16.11 8.51 -4.16
C ARG A 622 14.62 8.22 -4.26
N ARG A 623 13.79 8.77 -3.35
CA ARG A 623 12.33 8.66 -3.48
C ARG A 623 11.80 9.32 -4.75
N LEU A 624 12.39 10.46 -5.15
CA LEU A 624 11.96 11.25 -6.29
C LEU A 624 12.49 10.70 -7.63
N TRP A 625 13.74 10.22 -7.69
CA TRP A 625 14.31 9.75 -8.96
C TRP A 625 14.18 8.24 -9.19
N GLN A 626 14.12 7.43 -8.14
CA GLN A 626 14.06 5.97 -8.24
C GLN A 626 12.71 5.41 -7.84
N TRP A 627 12.30 5.62 -6.58
CA TRP A 627 11.14 4.90 -6.04
C TRP A 627 9.86 5.30 -6.74
N HIS A 628 9.63 6.61 -6.84
CA HIS A 628 8.47 7.17 -7.50
C HIS A 628 8.80 7.70 -8.89
N ALA A 629 10.00 7.53 -9.45
CA ALA A 629 10.34 7.93 -10.82
C ALA A 629 9.73 9.28 -11.25
N LEU A 630 9.76 10.29 -10.38
CA LEU A 630 9.15 11.60 -10.63
C LEU A 630 10.09 12.49 -11.41
N ALA A 631 11.37 12.50 -11.03
CA ALA A 631 12.41 13.35 -11.60
C ALA A 631 13.75 12.58 -11.77
N PRO A 632 13.90 11.76 -12.83
CA PRO A 632 15.06 10.89 -13.03
C PRO A 632 16.42 11.61 -13.05
N ARG A 633 16.45 12.87 -13.50
CA ARG A 633 17.68 13.69 -13.53
C ARG A 633 18.27 13.93 -12.14
N LEU A 634 17.49 13.86 -11.06
CA LEU A 634 18.05 13.99 -9.70
C LEU A 634 18.99 12.85 -9.34
N GLY A 635 18.84 11.66 -9.95
CA GLY A 635 19.77 10.54 -9.73
C GLY A 635 21.19 10.81 -10.24
N LEU A 636 21.40 11.86 -11.05
CA LEU A 636 22.74 12.30 -11.46
C LEU A 636 23.54 12.92 -10.31
N PHE A 637 22.86 13.32 -9.24
CA PHE A 637 23.43 13.96 -8.05
C PHE A 637 23.32 13.08 -6.80
N ASP A 638 23.04 11.78 -6.95
CA ASP A 638 22.97 10.85 -5.83
C ASP A 638 24.34 10.81 -5.11
N GLY A 639 24.38 11.25 -3.85
CA GLY A 639 25.62 11.42 -3.06
C GLY A 639 26.44 12.68 -3.40
N ALA A 640 25.90 13.60 -4.20
CA ALA A 640 26.48 14.91 -4.51
C ALA A 640 25.36 15.97 -4.58
N GLU A 641 24.42 15.91 -3.65
CA GLU A 641 23.20 16.71 -3.61
C GLU A 641 23.49 18.22 -3.60
N GLU A 642 24.65 18.64 -3.06
CA GLU A 642 25.09 20.04 -3.05
C GLU A 642 25.27 20.64 -4.45
N LYS A 643 25.46 19.80 -5.48
CA LYS A 643 25.66 20.22 -6.88
C LYS A 643 24.36 20.41 -7.65
N ILE A 644 23.20 20.17 -7.04
CA ILE A 644 21.91 20.35 -7.71
C ILE A 644 21.76 21.82 -8.10
N PRO A 645 21.39 22.13 -9.36
CA PRO A 645 21.53 23.47 -9.92
C PRO A 645 20.57 24.52 -9.34
N PHE A 646 19.56 24.14 -8.56
CA PHE A 646 18.66 25.08 -7.87
C PHE A 646 18.07 24.39 -6.65
N ASP A 647 17.37 25.13 -5.80
CA ASP A 647 16.62 24.53 -4.69
C ASP A 647 15.24 25.19 -4.50
N TYR A 648 14.45 24.73 -3.52
CA TYR A 648 13.08 25.18 -3.32
C TYR A 648 12.95 26.67 -2.98
N HIS A 649 13.99 27.31 -2.46
CA HIS A 649 13.96 28.76 -2.27
C HIS A 649 13.90 29.50 -3.61
N ASP A 650 14.46 28.94 -4.69
CA ASP A 650 14.34 29.45 -6.05
C ASP A 650 12.92 29.25 -6.60
N VAL A 651 12.34 28.07 -6.36
CA VAL A 651 10.95 27.77 -6.74
C VAL A 651 9.99 28.75 -6.07
N LEU A 652 10.16 28.96 -4.76
CA LEU A 652 9.34 29.89 -3.98
C LEU A 652 9.54 31.34 -4.45
N ALA A 653 10.77 31.76 -4.75
CA ALA A 653 11.06 33.13 -5.19
C ALA A 653 10.31 33.55 -6.47
N LEU A 654 10.00 32.59 -7.36
CA LEU A 654 9.21 32.78 -8.58
C LEU A 654 7.69 32.91 -8.33
N ILE A 655 7.20 32.49 -7.18
CA ILE A 655 5.77 32.60 -6.83
C ILE A 655 5.46 34.01 -6.35
N ALA A 656 6.40 34.64 -5.63
CA ALA A 656 6.28 36.00 -5.15
C ALA A 656 5.96 37.00 -6.28
N PRO A 657 5.05 37.97 -6.06
CA PRO A 657 4.46 38.36 -4.78
C PRO A 657 3.20 37.57 -4.38
N ARG A 658 2.78 36.57 -5.17
CA ARG A 658 1.50 35.88 -4.96
C ARG A 658 1.46 35.13 -3.63
N PRO A 659 0.28 34.98 -3.00
CA PRO A 659 0.11 34.16 -1.82
C PRO A 659 0.65 32.73 -1.94
N CYS A 660 1.43 32.33 -0.93
CA CYS A 660 1.95 30.99 -0.77
C CYS A 660 1.82 30.54 0.69
N LEU A 661 1.21 29.38 0.92
CA LEU A 661 1.16 28.71 2.22
C LEU A 661 2.01 27.45 2.19
N VAL A 662 2.93 27.30 3.14
CA VAL A 662 3.71 26.07 3.34
C VAL A 662 3.40 25.50 4.71
N TYR A 663 2.98 24.23 4.76
CA TYR A 663 2.73 23.49 5.98
C TYR A 663 3.67 22.29 6.06
N ALA A 664 4.53 22.23 7.09
CA ALA A 664 5.48 21.13 7.30
C ALA A 664 5.44 20.67 8.76
N ALA A 665 4.75 19.56 9.03
CA ALA A 665 4.56 19.06 10.39
C ALA A 665 5.88 18.56 11.00
N ARG A 666 6.10 18.80 12.30
CA ARG A 666 7.39 18.51 12.96
C ARG A 666 7.74 17.02 13.03
N ARG A 667 6.73 16.14 13.00
CA ARG A 667 6.87 14.68 13.03
C ARG A 667 6.47 14.05 11.70
N ASP A 668 6.53 14.81 10.61
CA ASP A 668 6.38 14.25 9.28
C ASP A 668 7.64 13.45 8.91
N ARG A 669 7.45 12.19 8.51
CA ARG A 669 8.54 11.28 8.13
C ARG A 669 8.99 11.43 6.68
N GLU A 670 8.23 12.14 5.85
CA GLU A 670 8.55 12.32 4.42
C GLU A 670 9.31 13.62 4.12
N LEU A 671 9.53 14.46 5.14
CA LEU A 671 10.27 15.72 5.00
C LEU A 671 11.10 16.07 6.24
N ASP A 672 12.06 16.98 6.06
CA ASP A 672 12.80 17.60 7.17
C ASP A 672 12.22 19.00 7.45
N PRO A 673 11.46 19.17 8.56
CA PRO A 673 10.81 20.43 8.87
C PRO A 673 11.80 21.56 9.19
N ARG A 674 12.99 21.23 9.70
CA ARG A 674 14.04 22.23 9.99
C ARG A 674 14.60 22.77 8.68
N ALA A 675 14.97 21.88 7.76
CA ALA A 675 15.48 22.29 6.45
C ALA A 675 14.44 23.11 5.67
N VAL A 676 13.15 22.74 5.76
CA VAL A 676 12.06 23.54 5.19
C VAL A 676 12.02 24.94 5.82
N GLY A 677 12.10 25.06 7.14
CA GLY A 677 12.11 26.37 7.82
C GLY A 677 13.27 27.27 7.35
N GLU A 678 14.48 26.73 7.25
CA GLU A 678 15.66 27.45 6.75
C GLU A 678 15.48 27.90 5.28
N CYS A 679 14.85 27.06 4.45
CA CYS A 679 14.51 27.39 3.07
C CYS A 679 13.47 28.52 2.97
N ILE A 680 12.46 28.51 3.83
CA ILE A 680 11.42 29.56 3.89
C ILE A 680 12.04 30.91 4.25
N GLU A 681 12.95 30.97 5.23
CA GLU A 681 13.61 32.23 5.61
C GLU A 681 14.44 32.82 4.46
N ARG A 682 15.08 31.98 3.64
CA ARG A 682 15.74 32.42 2.40
C ARG A 682 14.74 32.99 1.39
N ALA A 683 13.62 32.29 1.18
CA ALA A 683 12.61 32.65 0.19
C ALA A 683 11.84 33.93 0.56
N LYS A 684 11.63 34.23 1.85
CA LYS A 684 10.94 35.45 2.33
C LYS A 684 11.52 36.74 1.76
N LYS A 685 12.82 36.76 1.47
CA LYS A 685 13.49 37.92 0.83
C LYS A 685 12.81 38.33 -0.48
N ALA A 686 12.31 37.37 -1.26
CA ALA A 686 11.64 37.62 -2.54
C ALA A 686 10.25 38.27 -2.38
N TRP A 687 9.56 38.02 -1.26
CA TRP A 687 8.29 38.69 -0.92
C TRP A 687 8.53 40.08 -0.33
N SER A 688 9.52 40.21 0.57
CA SER A 688 9.91 41.51 1.14
C SER A 688 10.37 42.49 0.07
N ALA A 689 11.19 42.03 -0.90
CA ALA A 689 11.64 42.86 -2.02
C ALA A 689 10.49 43.35 -2.92
N ARG A 690 9.35 42.63 -2.92
CA ARG A 690 8.14 43.00 -3.68
C ARG A 690 7.07 43.67 -2.82
N GLY A 691 7.41 44.09 -1.59
CA GLY A 691 6.53 44.86 -0.72
C GLY A 691 5.41 44.07 -0.02
N VAL A 692 5.46 42.73 -0.05
CA VAL A 692 4.41 41.85 0.49
C VAL A 692 4.97 40.77 1.41
N PRO A 693 5.70 41.11 2.49
CA PRO A 693 6.39 40.13 3.34
C PRO A 693 5.47 39.06 3.96
N GLN A 694 4.19 39.36 4.14
CA GLN A 694 3.18 38.43 4.65
C GLN A 694 2.61 37.47 3.59
N GLY A 695 3.05 37.58 2.33
CA GLY A 695 2.55 36.74 1.25
C GLY A 695 3.05 35.29 1.28
N LEU A 696 4.14 35.00 2.00
CA LEU A 696 4.63 33.64 2.27
C LEU A 696 4.37 33.26 3.74
N GLU A 697 3.36 32.42 3.96
CA GLU A 697 2.98 31.90 5.27
C GLU A 697 3.59 30.51 5.49
N TYR A 698 4.10 30.25 6.71
CA TYR A 698 4.71 28.96 7.08
C TYR A 698 4.18 28.47 8.42
N HIS A 699 3.71 27.22 8.43
CA HIS A 699 3.23 26.52 9.62
C HIS A 699 4.00 25.23 9.85
N SER A 700 4.53 25.06 11.06
CA SER A 700 5.19 23.82 11.50
C SER A 700 4.71 23.37 12.88
N PRO A 701 3.47 22.84 12.97
CA PRO A 701 2.92 22.36 14.23
C PRO A 701 3.52 21.01 14.63
N ASP A 702 3.41 20.66 15.90
CA ASP A 702 3.75 19.34 16.42
C ASP A 702 2.68 18.29 16.05
N ASP A 703 2.66 17.91 14.77
CA ASP A 703 1.76 16.92 14.19
C ASP A 703 2.55 15.93 13.30
N VAL A 704 1.89 14.86 12.87
CA VAL A 704 2.40 13.91 11.87
C VAL A 704 2.05 14.39 10.45
N GLY A 705 2.67 13.78 9.43
CA GLY A 705 2.35 14.02 8.02
C GLY A 705 0.95 13.53 7.64
N ARG A 706 -0.04 14.43 7.64
CA ARG A 706 -1.44 14.14 7.30
C ARG A 706 -2.16 15.37 6.74
N PHE A 707 -3.28 15.12 6.06
CA PHE A 707 -4.14 16.17 5.53
C PHE A 707 -5.62 15.89 5.78
N GLN A 708 -6.03 16.09 7.04
CA GLN A 708 -7.40 15.82 7.50
C GLN A 708 -8.14 17.13 7.78
N GLN A 709 -9.23 17.09 8.54
CA GLN A 709 -10.12 18.24 8.75
C GLN A 709 -9.38 19.51 9.20
N ALA A 710 -8.47 19.39 10.18
CA ALA A 710 -7.76 20.55 10.72
C ALA A 710 -6.91 21.28 9.64
N GLN A 711 -6.22 20.53 8.78
CA GLN A 711 -5.43 21.11 7.68
C GLN A 711 -6.31 21.69 6.59
N GLN A 712 -7.44 21.05 6.28
CA GLN A 712 -8.40 21.54 5.29
C GLN A 712 -9.09 22.83 5.77
N GLU A 713 -9.39 22.94 7.06
CA GLU A 713 -9.92 24.16 7.68
C GLU A 713 -8.88 25.27 7.76
N LEU A 714 -7.60 24.94 7.99
CA LEU A 714 -6.51 25.91 7.91
C LEU A 714 -6.44 26.53 6.50
N PHE A 715 -6.51 25.71 5.45
CA PHE A 715 -6.54 26.20 4.08
C PHE A 715 -7.76 27.08 3.79
N LEU A 716 -8.95 26.72 4.27
CA LEU A 716 -10.15 27.55 4.13
C LEU A 716 -10.01 28.92 4.81
N ARG A 717 -9.42 28.98 6.01
CA ARG A 717 -9.13 30.25 6.69
C ARG A 717 -8.13 31.09 5.89
N TRP A 718 -7.10 30.43 5.34
CA TRP A 718 -6.09 31.08 4.50
C TRP A 718 -6.68 31.70 3.23
N LEU A 719 -7.63 31.02 2.57
CA LEU A 719 -8.36 31.56 1.42
C LEU A 719 -9.23 32.77 1.79
N ARG A 720 -10.05 32.65 2.86
CA ARG A 720 -10.97 33.71 3.29
C ARG A 720 -10.27 35.00 3.70
N ALA A 721 -9.04 34.92 4.19
CA ALA A 721 -8.24 36.11 4.51
C ALA A 721 -7.83 36.92 3.26
N ARG A 722 -8.15 36.44 2.06
CA ARG A 722 -7.76 36.99 0.75
C ARG A 722 -8.96 37.23 -0.16
N GLU A 723 -10.17 37.01 0.35
CA GLU A 723 -11.44 37.44 -0.24
C GLU A 723 -11.76 38.85 0.25
#